data_AF-A0A2W6DYL7-F1
#
_entry.id   AF-A0A2W6DYL7-F1
#
_cell.length_a   1.000
_cell.length_b   1.000
_cell.length_c   1.000
_cell.angle_alpha   90.00
_cell.angle_beta   90.00
_cell.angle_gamma   90.00
#
_symmetry.space_group_name_H-M   'P 1'
#
loop_
_entity.id
_entity.type
_entity.pdbx_description
1 polymer ?
#
loop_
_entity_poly.entity_id
_entity_poly.type
_entity_poly.pdbx_seq_one_letter_code
_entity_poly.pdbx_strand_id
1 'polypeptide(L)'
;MNTGGLDLRLAGAAGAAWLVTLGCLDRPATVAVGAVVAGFIGLLLVVVSRRPSSAGLALLLLGVVAGAACTGLRVWSRDNSPLTGLARHGAAVSVDLIVTDDPRPVSHPSAFGPPPVVLRGRVVEITSAGRTSAVGGQLLVVATDHRWALLLPSQRITASGRLEPAQGGDLTVAVLSARGPPERVAAPSGLQRAAGGLRSGLRAACRALPAKERGLLPGLVLGDTNRLDPALADAFRATGLTHLVAVSGTNCAIVCGAVLLLARRLRAGRRASAVLAGLALVGFVVLARPSPSVLRAAVMGALALLALAIGRSRAALPGLCAAVLLLVLIDPSLARSAGFALSVLATAGLLVLAPPWRDGLRRRRLPRGLAEAVAVPAAAQLACAPVLAAIGGQVGIVAVPANLLAVPAVAPATLLGVAATVLSGVWPQGAAVLARLAGVPTAWLVTVAEHGARVRGGSIPWPPGPTGGMLLAGLLAGGLLLGRVPVVRRTALCAGCVFAVVALPVSVVAPGWPPPGWVLVACDVGQGDALVLNAGRHMAVVVDAGPDAGSVDNCLHRLGVRQVPLIVITHLHADHLGGLAGVLRGRSVGAVEVGPLHEPALAWADLSRQAHAAGIAVLRSRVGERRTVGAVGLQVLGPIAAFHGTRSDPNNSSIVLRVRTAGRTLLLAGDAEVQAQDALLAAGADLHADVLKVPHHGSAYGDPRFFDQVHPLVAIVSVGADNPYGHPSASVLARLQRMGAQTGRTDRDGDLAVAVRAGRLYVISTGAHRPAGRPIHRPAARAPPRHTRATIGTMSAELLAPLRLIAGDEELLVSRAITEVFAAARADDAQAELHQLVAGELTAGGLAELVSPSLFGGRRVVVVRDGQDAAKDVVAALLAHAADLAPDVTLVVTHLGGAKGKALADGLARAGAVVVLCGKLRRPSERVSFVRQEVRAAGGSIDEAGAQALLDAVGTDLRELASACAQLVSDTDGAIDGAAVARCHRGRAEVTGFAVADNALVGDVAGALSSLRWALSLGVDPVPIADALADGIRTVSRVASARRSGSPALAAALRMPVWKVERAQRQARGWSADSLGRAMGLAADLNADVKGQAGDTRYALERAVLAIAAERAKP
;
A
#
# COMPACT_ATOMS: atom_id res chain seq x y z
N MET A 1 -43.13 3.24 33.13
CA MET A 1 -42.40 1.95 33.04
C MET A 1 -41.60 1.84 34.32
N ASN A 2 -42.02 0.97 35.23
CA ASN A 2 -41.34 0.73 36.50
C ASN A 2 -39.86 0.46 36.29
N THR A 3 -39.02 1.14 37.05
CA THR A 3 -37.57 0.90 37.18
C THR A 3 -37.33 -0.42 37.89
N GLY A 4 -37.66 -1.54 37.23
CA GLY A 4 -37.05 -2.83 37.59
C GLY A 4 -35.55 -2.70 37.35
N GLY A 5 -34.74 -3.00 38.37
CA GLY A 5 -33.29 -2.92 38.26
C GLY A 5 -32.76 -3.68 37.03
N LEU A 6 -31.67 -3.18 36.44
CA LEU A 6 -31.01 -3.86 35.32
C LEU A 6 -30.58 -5.27 35.77
N ASP A 7 -31.13 -6.31 35.15
CA ASP A 7 -30.67 -7.68 35.36
C ASP A 7 -29.35 -7.91 34.62
N LEU A 8 -28.26 -7.85 35.38
CA LEU A 8 -26.88 -7.99 34.90
C LEU A 8 -26.30 -9.39 35.10
N ARG A 9 -27.10 -10.36 35.58
CA ARG A 9 -26.59 -11.70 35.97
C ARG A 9 -25.86 -12.43 34.84
N LEU A 10 -26.34 -12.29 33.60
CA LEU A 10 -25.73 -12.92 32.41
C LEU A 10 -24.62 -12.06 31.75
N ALA A 11 -24.48 -10.79 32.13
CA ALA A 11 -23.54 -9.89 31.47
C ALA A 11 -22.09 -10.30 31.72
N GLY A 12 -21.76 -10.73 32.95
CA GLY A 12 -20.42 -11.24 33.29
C GLY A 12 -20.06 -12.50 32.50
N ALA A 13 -20.99 -13.46 32.39
CA ALA A 13 -20.80 -14.69 31.61
C ALA A 13 -20.58 -14.40 30.12
N ALA A 14 -21.41 -13.55 29.52
CA ALA A 14 -21.32 -13.18 28.11
C ALA A 14 -20.02 -12.41 27.79
N GLY A 15 -19.65 -11.44 28.63
CA GLY A 15 -18.42 -10.69 28.49
C GLY A 15 -17.18 -11.56 28.64
N ALA A 16 -17.17 -12.46 29.65
CA ALA A 16 -16.05 -13.37 29.87
C ALA A 16 -15.89 -14.38 28.74
N ALA A 17 -16.98 -15.01 28.28
CA ALA A 17 -16.95 -15.90 27.12
C ALA A 17 -16.37 -15.21 25.88
N TRP A 18 -16.81 -13.97 25.60
CA TRP A 18 -16.32 -13.20 24.47
C TRP A 18 -14.83 -12.84 24.59
N LEU A 19 -14.39 -12.31 25.73
CA LEU A 19 -12.98 -11.92 25.94
C LEU A 19 -12.03 -13.12 25.89
N VAL A 20 -12.43 -14.24 26.48
CA VAL A 20 -11.64 -15.48 26.45
C VAL A 20 -11.57 -16.04 25.04
N THR A 21 -12.69 -16.07 24.31
CA THR A 21 -12.67 -16.44 22.89
C THR A 21 -11.74 -15.54 22.08
N LEU A 22 -11.79 -14.22 22.28
CA LEU A 22 -10.91 -13.27 21.60
C LEU A 22 -9.43 -13.55 21.88
N GLY A 23 -9.07 -13.82 23.14
CA GLY A 23 -7.70 -14.12 23.56
C GLY A 23 -7.19 -15.49 23.10
N CYS A 24 -8.07 -16.47 22.89
CA CYS A 24 -7.70 -17.83 22.48
C CYS A 24 -7.61 -18.03 20.95
N LEU A 25 -8.28 -17.21 20.13
CA LEU A 25 -8.38 -17.45 18.67
C LEU A 25 -7.04 -17.47 17.91
N ASP A 26 -6.08 -16.64 18.32
CA ASP A 26 -4.72 -16.57 17.72
C ASP A 26 -3.68 -17.42 18.44
N ARG A 27 -4.09 -18.11 19.51
CA ARG A 27 -3.19 -18.89 20.35
C ARG A 27 -3.37 -20.39 20.06
N PRO A 28 -2.35 -21.21 20.29
CA PRO A 28 -2.49 -22.65 20.17
C PRO A 28 -3.60 -23.15 21.11
N ALA A 29 -4.28 -24.23 20.72
CA ALA A 29 -5.39 -24.82 21.49
C ALA A 29 -5.04 -25.14 22.96
N THR A 30 -3.75 -25.32 23.28
CA THR A 30 -3.24 -25.52 24.65
C THR A 30 -3.57 -24.35 25.59
N VAL A 31 -3.58 -23.11 25.08
CA VAL A 31 -3.96 -21.93 25.88
C VAL A 31 -5.44 -22.00 26.27
N ALA A 32 -6.30 -22.46 25.36
CA ALA A 32 -7.72 -22.67 25.64
C ALA A 32 -7.93 -23.79 26.66
N VAL A 33 -7.16 -24.89 26.58
CA VAL A 33 -7.17 -25.96 27.60
C VAL A 33 -6.79 -25.41 28.98
N GLY A 34 -5.74 -24.60 29.06
CA GLY A 34 -5.34 -23.94 30.32
C GLY A 34 -6.46 -23.06 30.91
N ALA A 35 -7.15 -22.28 30.07
CA ALA A 35 -8.29 -21.46 30.49
C ALA A 35 -9.49 -22.30 30.97
N VAL A 36 -9.76 -23.44 30.33
CA VAL A 36 -10.80 -24.39 30.77
C VAL A 36 -10.46 -24.96 32.15
N VAL A 37 -9.24 -25.43 32.35
CA VAL A 37 -8.79 -26.00 33.64
C VAL A 37 -8.85 -24.95 34.75
N ALA A 38 -8.31 -23.75 34.52
CA ALA A 38 -8.37 -22.66 35.49
C ALA A 38 -9.82 -22.26 35.83
N GLY A 39 -10.71 -22.23 34.83
CA GLY A 39 -12.13 -21.96 35.01
C GLY A 39 -12.85 -23.02 35.85
N PHE A 40 -12.56 -24.31 35.62
CA PHE A 40 -13.11 -25.41 36.43
C PHE A 40 -12.60 -25.39 37.87
N ILE A 41 -11.31 -25.14 38.09
CA ILE A 41 -10.74 -24.99 39.44
C ILE A 41 -11.43 -23.83 40.18
N GLY A 42 -11.58 -22.68 39.51
CA GLY A 42 -12.30 -21.54 40.07
C GLY A 42 -13.76 -21.87 40.41
N LEU A 43 -14.45 -22.60 39.53
CA LEU A 43 -15.85 -23.01 39.74
C LEU A 43 -15.97 -23.94 40.95
N LEU A 44 -15.05 -24.90 41.09
CA LEU A 44 -14.98 -25.81 42.23
C LEU A 44 -14.78 -25.04 43.55
N LEU A 45 -13.83 -24.09 43.58
CA LEU A 45 -13.59 -23.23 44.75
C LEU A 45 -14.83 -22.41 45.13
N VAL A 46 -15.56 -21.89 44.13
CA VAL A 46 -16.81 -21.15 44.34
C VAL A 46 -17.90 -22.06 44.95
N VAL A 47 -18.08 -23.27 44.42
CA VAL A 47 -19.06 -24.24 44.93
C VAL A 47 -18.72 -24.69 46.35
N VAL A 48 -17.44 -24.96 46.63
CA VAL A 48 -16.95 -25.36 47.96
C VAL A 48 -17.12 -24.24 48.98
N SER A 49 -16.97 -22.97 48.58
CA SER A 49 -17.10 -21.83 49.49
C SER A 49 -18.52 -21.61 50.05
N ARG A 50 -19.57 -22.22 49.45
CA ARG A 50 -21.00 -22.13 49.84
C ARG A 50 -21.55 -20.72 50.08
N ARG A 51 -20.88 -19.66 49.59
CA ARG A 51 -21.33 -18.27 49.80
C ARG A 51 -22.46 -17.90 48.82
N PRO A 52 -23.62 -17.40 49.28
CA PRO A 52 -24.74 -17.04 48.39
C PRO A 52 -24.41 -15.87 47.43
N SER A 53 -23.40 -15.05 47.74
CA SER A 53 -22.91 -13.98 46.87
C SER A 53 -22.07 -14.45 45.68
N SER A 54 -21.74 -15.75 45.58
CA SER A 54 -20.82 -16.27 44.57
C SER A 54 -21.48 -16.70 43.25
N ALA A 55 -22.81 -16.69 43.16
CA ALA A 55 -23.55 -17.10 41.96
C ALA A 55 -23.14 -16.31 40.70
N GLY A 56 -22.87 -15.00 40.84
CA GLY A 56 -22.40 -14.17 39.72
C GLY A 56 -20.98 -14.55 39.25
N LEU A 57 -20.10 -14.93 40.19
CA LEU A 57 -18.75 -15.41 39.88
C LEU A 57 -18.80 -16.79 39.23
N ALA A 58 -19.67 -17.68 39.69
CA ALA A 58 -19.89 -18.99 39.06
C ALA A 58 -20.35 -18.86 37.60
N LEU A 59 -21.31 -17.96 37.32
CA LEU A 59 -21.77 -17.66 35.97
C LEU A 59 -20.66 -17.09 35.07
N LEU A 60 -19.84 -16.18 35.61
CA LEU A 60 -18.68 -15.63 34.90
C LEU A 60 -17.68 -16.74 34.52
N LEU A 61 -17.32 -17.59 35.48
CA LEU A 61 -16.39 -18.72 35.28
C LEU A 61 -16.95 -19.75 34.30
N LEU A 62 -18.26 -20.02 34.34
CA LEU A 62 -18.92 -20.88 33.36
C LEU A 62 -18.81 -20.29 31.94
N GLY A 63 -18.93 -18.97 31.82
CA GLY A 63 -18.68 -18.25 30.56
C GLY A 63 -17.24 -18.42 30.06
N VAL A 64 -16.25 -18.30 30.95
CA VAL A 64 -14.83 -18.58 30.64
C VAL A 64 -14.65 -20.00 30.12
N VAL A 65 -15.16 -20.99 30.84
CA VAL A 65 -15.03 -22.42 30.49
C VAL A 65 -15.69 -22.71 29.16
N ALA A 66 -16.93 -22.27 28.94
CA ALA A 66 -17.65 -22.50 27.70
C ALA A 66 -16.97 -21.83 26.51
N GLY A 67 -16.57 -20.56 26.65
CA GLY A 67 -15.86 -19.80 25.62
C GLY A 67 -14.53 -20.46 25.25
N ALA A 68 -13.71 -20.81 26.26
CA ALA A 68 -12.43 -21.49 26.05
C ALA A 68 -12.60 -22.87 25.40
N ALA A 69 -13.53 -23.70 25.88
CA ALA A 69 -13.74 -25.04 25.35
C ALA A 69 -14.19 -25.02 23.88
N CYS A 70 -15.21 -24.21 23.55
CA CYS A 70 -15.70 -24.09 22.17
C CYS A 70 -14.64 -23.52 21.24
N THR A 71 -13.91 -22.49 21.67
CA THR A 71 -12.83 -21.87 20.87
C THR A 71 -11.67 -22.84 20.67
N GLY A 72 -11.23 -23.51 21.74
CA GLY A 72 -10.16 -24.50 21.72
C GLY A 72 -10.44 -25.65 20.76
N LEU A 73 -11.67 -26.20 20.75
CA LEU A 73 -12.07 -27.24 19.82
C LEU A 73 -12.01 -26.77 18.35
N ARG A 74 -12.44 -25.54 18.07
CA ARG A 74 -12.39 -24.97 16.70
C ARG A 74 -10.96 -24.67 16.25
N VAL A 75 -10.13 -24.12 17.13
CA VAL A 75 -8.70 -23.87 16.88
C VAL A 75 -7.95 -25.17 16.66
N TRP A 76 -8.19 -26.19 17.50
CA TRP A 76 -7.62 -27.52 17.32
C TRP A 76 -8.02 -28.13 15.97
N SER A 77 -9.31 -28.04 15.59
CA SER A 77 -9.76 -28.52 14.28
C SER A 77 -9.12 -27.79 13.09
N ARG A 78 -8.77 -26.49 13.24
CA ARG A 78 -8.05 -25.71 12.22
C ARG A 78 -6.59 -26.16 12.14
N ASP A 79 -5.90 -26.18 13.28
CA ASP A 79 -4.46 -26.44 13.35
C ASP A 79 -4.10 -27.88 12.94
N ASN A 80 -4.98 -28.84 13.25
CA ASN A 80 -4.85 -30.25 12.88
C ASN A 80 -5.51 -30.61 11.54
N SER A 81 -6.01 -29.64 10.77
CA SER A 81 -6.58 -29.92 9.45
C SER A 81 -5.51 -30.36 8.44
N PRO A 82 -5.77 -31.37 7.59
CA PRO A 82 -4.88 -31.74 6.49
C PRO A 82 -4.54 -30.57 5.55
N LEU A 83 -5.47 -29.61 5.40
CA LEU A 83 -5.27 -28.40 4.59
C LEU A 83 -4.12 -27.54 5.12
N THR A 84 -3.93 -27.46 6.44
CA THR A 84 -2.87 -26.67 7.07
C THR A 84 -1.49 -27.20 6.68
N GLY A 85 -1.34 -28.53 6.63
CA GLY A 85 -0.12 -29.17 6.14
C GLY A 85 0.14 -28.88 4.66
N LEU A 86 -0.87 -29.03 3.81
CA LEU A 86 -0.75 -28.77 2.36
C LEU A 86 -0.46 -27.28 2.06
N ALA A 87 -1.08 -26.37 2.81
CA ALA A 87 -0.89 -24.93 2.67
C ALA A 87 0.53 -24.50 3.03
N ARG A 88 1.12 -25.04 4.11
CA ARG A 88 2.52 -24.75 4.48
C ARG A 88 3.54 -25.12 3.39
N HIS A 89 3.22 -26.11 2.56
CA HIS A 89 4.08 -26.58 1.47
C HIS A 89 3.75 -25.93 0.12
N GLY A 90 2.78 -25.01 0.05
CA GLY A 90 2.40 -24.38 -1.23
C GLY A 90 1.80 -25.35 -2.24
N ALA A 91 1.15 -26.43 -1.79
CA ALA A 91 0.75 -27.55 -2.64
C ALA A 91 -0.25 -27.14 -3.72
N ALA A 92 -0.09 -27.68 -4.93
CA ALA A 92 -1.08 -27.58 -6.00
C ALA A 92 -2.19 -28.61 -5.77
N VAL A 93 -3.43 -28.15 -5.75
CA VAL A 93 -4.59 -28.96 -5.35
C VAL A 93 -5.80 -28.68 -6.23
N SER A 94 -6.70 -29.65 -6.33
CA SER A 94 -8.07 -29.47 -6.79
C SER A 94 -8.99 -29.63 -5.59
N VAL A 95 -9.85 -28.64 -5.34
CA VAL A 95 -10.68 -28.56 -4.14
C VAL A 95 -12.14 -28.49 -4.52
N ASP A 96 -12.92 -29.41 -3.98
CA ASP A 96 -14.38 -29.35 -3.99
C ASP A 96 -14.86 -28.55 -2.78
N LEU A 97 -15.53 -27.43 -3.03
CA LEU A 97 -15.98 -26.52 -1.98
C LEU A 97 -17.43 -26.10 -2.18
N ILE A 98 -18.13 -25.85 -1.08
CA ILE A 98 -19.46 -25.24 -1.05
C ILE A 98 -19.29 -23.76 -0.75
N VAL A 99 -19.76 -22.90 -1.64
CA VAL A 99 -19.72 -21.44 -1.48
C VAL A 99 -20.58 -21.04 -0.27
N THR A 100 -20.01 -20.31 0.68
CA THR A 100 -20.69 -19.92 1.94
C THR A 100 -21.10 -18.46 2.00
N ASP A 101 -20.41 -17.56 1.29
CA ASP A 101 -20.73 -16.13 1.21
C ASP A 101 -20.77 -15.65 -0.25
N ASP A 102 -21.37 -14.48 -0.49
CA ASP A 102 -21.38 -13.87 -1.81
C ASP A 102 -19.94 -13.51 -2.23
N PRO A 103 -19.54 -13.76 -3.50
CA PRO A 103 -18.24 -13.33 -4.01
C PRO A 103 -18.11 -11.81 -3.96
N ARG A 104 -16.96 -11.32 -3.48
CA ARG A 104 -16.67 -9.89 -3.36
C ARG A 104 -15.49 -9.51 -4.24
N PRO A 105 -15.63 -8.55 -5.15
CA PRO A 105 -14.47 -7.98 -5.81
C PRO A 105 -13.63 -7.26 -4.76
N VAL A 106 -12.33 -7.51 -4.75
CA VAL A 106 -11.39 -6.79 -3.90
C VAL A 106 -10.82 -5.65 -4.72
N SER A 107 -11.13 -4.43 -4.31
CA SER A 107 -10.50 -3.21 -4.82
C SER A 107 -9.08 -3.10 -4.24
N HIS A 108 -8.19 -4.01 -4.67
CA HIS A 108 -6.76 -3.76 -4.54
C HIS A 108 -6.30 -3.12 -5.86
N PRO A 109 -5.40 -2.12 -5.80
CA PRO A 109 -4.69 -1.65 -6.99
C PRO A 109 -3.74 -2.75 -7.46
N SER A 110 -4.25 -3.78 -8.14
CA SER A 110 -3.40 -4.66 -8.91
C SER A 110 -3.13 -3.97 -10.24
N ALA A 111 -1.86 -3.66 -10.51
CA ALA A 111 -1.40 -2.96 -11.70
C ALA A 111 -1.82 -3.64 -13.03
N PHE A 112 -2.21 -4.92 -13.03
CA PHE A 112 -2.60 -5.64 -14.25
C PHE A 112 -3.66 -6.73 -13.96
N GLY A 113 -4.85 -6.60 -14.56
CA GLY A 113 -5.92 -7.61 -14.56
C GLY A 113 -7.27 -7.15 -13.97
N PRO A 114 -8.38 -7.88 -14.23
CA PRO A 114 -9.65 -7.65 -13.53
C PRO A 114 -9.46 -7.79 -12.01
N PRO A 115 -10.18 -6.99 -11.19
CA PRO A 115 -10.01 -7.02 -9.74
C PRO A 115 -10.27 -8.44 -9.22
N PRO A 116 -9.37 -8.99 -8.39
CA PRO A 116 -9.54 -10.34 -7.88
C PRO A 116 -10.84 -10.42 -7.07
N VAL A 117 -11.60 -11.46 -7.32
CA VAL A 117 -12.78 -11.84 -6.57
C VAL A 117 -12.36 -12.75 -5.43
N VAL A 118 -12.80 -12.41 -4.23
CA VAL A 118 -12.61 -13.21 -3.04
C VAL A 118 -13.94 -13.79 -2.61
N LEU A 119 -13.96 -15.09 -2.34
CA LEU A 119 -15.11 -15.76 -1.75
C LEU A 119 -14.68 -16.73 -0.67
N ARG A 120 -15.58 -16.98 0.27
CA ARG A 120 -15.40 -18.00 1.31
C ARG A 120 -16.15 -19.26 0.93
N GLY A 121 -15.53 -20.40 1.17
CA GLY A 121 -16.11 -21.71 0.93
C GLY A 121 -15.78 -22.71 2.03
N ARG A 122 -16.67 -23.68 2.21
CA ARG A 122 -16.41 -24.84 3.06
C ARG A 122 -15.92 -25.98 2.18
N VAL A 123 -14.73 -26.49 2.48
CA VAL A 123 -14.17 -27.64 1.76
C VAL A 123 -15.01 -28.89 2.08
N VAL A 124 -15.24 -29.69 1.04
CA VAL A 124 -15.89 -30.99 1.12
C VAL A 124 -14.83 -32.06 0.88
N GLU A 125 -14.13 -31.95 -0.24
CA GLU A 125 -13.09 -32.87 -0.67
C GLU A 125 -11.90 -32.09 -1.24
N ILE A 126 -10.71 -32.65 -1.11
CA ILE A 126 -9.50 -32.14 -1.71
C ILE A 126 -8.75 -33.26 -2.40
N THR A 127 -8.26 -33.01 -3.61
CA THR A 127 -7.40 -33.89 -4.37
C THR A 127 -6.02 -33.27 -4.48
N SER A 128 -5.01 -33.96 -3.95
CA SER A 128 -3.60 -33.57 -4.02
C SER A 128 -2.77 -34.79 -4.42
N ALA A 129 -1.88 -34.63 -5.42
CA ALA A 129 -1.04 -35.73 -5.94
C ALA A 129 -1.81 -37.03 -6.25
N GLY A 130 -3.01 -36.91 -6.84
CA GLY A 130 -3.87 -38.04 -7.20
C GLY A 130 -4.61 -38.71 -6.05
N ARG A 131 -4.42 -38.26 -4.79
CA ARG A 131 -5.18 -38.75 -3.63
C ARG A 131 -6.29 -37.77 -3.28
N THR A 132 -7.53 -38.27 -3.21
CA THR A 132 -8.68 -37.50 -2.73
C THR A 132 -8.91 -37.78 -1.26
N SER A 133 -9.15 -36.75 -0.47
CA SER A 133 -9.48 -36.84 0.95
C SER A 133 -10.66 -35.94 1.26
N ALA A 134 -11.63 -36.44 2.01
CA ALA A 134 -12.69 -35.60 2.56
C ALA A 134 -12.09 -34.73 3.66
N VAL A 135 -12.16 -33.41 3.49
CA VAL A 135 -11.56 -32.48 4.44
C VAL A 135 -12.56 -31.38 4.77
N GLY A 136 -12.90 -31.27 6.05
CA GLY A 136 -13.66 -30.13 6.56
C GLY A 136 -12.75 -28.94 6.82
N GLY A 137 -13.28 -27.73 6.63
CA GLY A 137 -12.56 -26.50 6.90
C GLY A 137 -13.10 -25.32 6.11
N GLN A 138 -12.84 -24.10 6.58
CA GLN A 138 -13.09 -22.90 5.80
C GLN A 138 -11.87 -22.57 4.94
N LEU A 139 -12.12 -22.28 3.66
CA LEU A 139 -11.13 -21.90 2.67
C LEU A 139 -11.51 -20.53 2.10
N LEU A 140 -10.53 -19.64 2.02
CA LEU A 140 -10.67 -18.37 1.32
C LEU A 140 -10.17 -18.56 -0.11
N VAL A 141 -11.00 -18.34 -1.11
CA VAL A 141 -10.61 -18.46 -2.52
C VAL A 141 -10.36 -17.06 -3.08
N VAL A 142 -9.19 -16.86 -3.69
CA VAL A 142 -8.82 -15.65 -4.43
C VAL A 142 -8.72 -16.03 -5.90
N ALA A 143 -9.52 -15.39 -6.76
CA ALA A 143 -9.60 -15.71 -8.18
C ALA A 143 -9.72 -14.46 -9.04
N THR A 144 -9.22 -14.49 -10.27
CA THR A 144 -9.27 -13.33 -11.20
C THR A 144 -10.31 -13.49 -12.32
N ASP A 145 -10.86 -14.69 -12.55
CA ASP A 145 -11.89 -14.90 -13.59
C ASP A 145 -13.26 -14.33 -13.16
N HIS A 146 -13.92 -13.60 -14.06
CA HIS A 146 -15.22 -12.96 -13.79
C HIS A 146 -16.35 -13.92 -13.44
N ARG A 147 -16.28 -15.19 -13.86
CA ARG A 147 -17.30 -16.22 -13.54
C ARG A 147 -17.40 -16.51 -12.05
N TRP A 148 -16.32 -16.27 -11.30
CA TRP A 148 -16.33 -16.36 -9.84
C TRP A 148 -17.30 -15.37 -9.21
N ALA A 149 -17.52 -14.20 -9.83
CA ALA A 149 -18.44 -13.18 -9.33
C ALA A 149 -19.93 -13.56 -9.51
N LEU A 150 -20.23 -14.58 -10.32
CA LEU A 150 -21.60 -15.03 -10.63
C LEU A 150 -22.11 -16.09 -9.66
N LEU A 151 -21.24 -16.62 -8.79
CA LEU A 151 -21.58 -17.70 -7.87
C LEU A 151 -22.52 -17.21 -6.76
N LEU A 152 -23.39 -18.11 -6.33
CA LEU A 152 -24.32 -17.93 -5.22
C LEU A 152 -23.95 -18.88 -4.06
N PRO A 153 -24.27 -18.52 -2.81
CA PRO A 153 -24.14 -19.42 -1.68
C PRO A 153 -24.89 -20.74 -1.91
N SER A 154 -24.42 -21.83 -1.29
CA SER A 154 -24.86 -23.22 -1.44
C SER A 154 -24.44 -23.94 -2.72
N GLN A 155 -23.82 -23.27 -3.70
CA GLN A 155 -23.28 -23.96 -4.87
C GLN A 155 -22.04 -24.78 -4.48
N ARG A 156 -22.01 -26.05 -4.87
CA ARG A 156 -20.80 -26.88 -4.86
C ARG A 156 -20.03 -26.59 -6.14
N ILE A 157 -18.75 -26.29 -6.03
CA ILE A 157 -17.85 -26.03 -7.16
C ILE A 157 -16.54 -26.80 -6.96
N THR A 158 -15.85 -27.05 -8.07
CA THR A 158 -14.46 -27.54 -8.07
C THR A 158 -13.54 -26.40 -8.46
N ALA A 159 -12.44 -26.25 -7.72
CA ALA A 159 -11.48 -25.17 -7.87
C ALA A 159 -10.05 -25.72 -7.88
N SER A 160 -9.29 -25.47 -8.94
CA SER A 160 -7.89 -25.84 -9.03
C SER A 160 -6.99 -24.65 -8.68
N GLY A 161 -5.94 -24.85 -7.89
CA GLY A 161 -5.08 -23.74 -7.47
C GLY A 161 -3.93 -24.15 -6.57
N ARG A 162 -3.25 -23.17 -5.99
CA ARG A 162 -2.24 -23.38 -4.94
C ARG A 162 -2.79 -22.98 -3.59
N LEU A 163 -2.53 -23.79 -2.57
CA LEU A 163 -2.84 -23.44 -1.19
C LEU A 163 -1.72 -22.63 -0.57
N GLU A 164 -2.10 -21.61 0.18
CA GLU A 164 -1.23 -20.75 0.96
C GLU A 164 -1.73 -20.71 2.41
N PRO A 165 -0.83 -20.57 3.41
CA PRO A 165 -1.23 -20.43 4.80
C PRO A 165 -2.13 -19.21 4.97
N ALA A 166 -3.25 -19.37 5.67
CA ALA A 166 -4.06 -18.23 6.07
C ALA A 166 -3.26 -17.36 7.06
N GLN A 167 -3.24 -16.05 6.84
CA GLN A 167 -2.73 -15.12 7.85
C GLN A 167 -3.63 -15.23 9.08
N GLY A 168 -3.02 -15.51 10.24
CA GLY A 168 -3.75 -15.81 11.46
C GLY A 168 -4.82 -14.77 11.74
N GLY A 169 -6.04 -15.21 12.02
CA GLY A 169 -7.00 -14.29 12.60
C GLY A 169 -8.48 -14.61 12.52
N ASP A 170 -8.81 -15.67 11.83
CA ASP A 170 -10.12 -16.27 11.83
C ASP A 170 -9.97 -17.80 11.87
N LEU A 171 -11.09 -18.50 11.62
CA LEU A 171 -11.11 -19.96 11.51
C LEU A 171 -10.86 -20.43 10.06
N THR A 172 -10.36 -19.55 9.18
CA THR A 172 -9.92 -19.94 7.84
C THR A 172 -8.68 -20.82 7.97
N VAL A 173 -8.73 -21.97 7.30
CA VAL A 173 -7.67 -22.98 7.38
C VAL A 173 -6.56 -22.68 6.37
N ALA A 174 -6.93 -22.26 5.16
CA ALA A 174 -5.99 -21.92 4.10
C ALA A 174 -6.61 -20.93 3.10
N VAL A 175 -5.74 -20.31 2.31
CA VAL A 175 -6.10 -19.49 1.15
C VAL A 175 -5.82 -20.29 -0.11
N LEU A 176 -6.77 -20.33 -1.05
CA LEU A 176 -6.61 -20.93 -2.36
C LEU A 176 -6.47 -19.83 -3.41
N SER A 177 -5.28 -19.71 -3.98
CA SER A 177 -5.02 -18.92 -5.17
C SER A 177 -5.48 -19.72 -6.39
N ALA A 178 -6.72 -19.49 -6.82
CA ALA A 178 -7.38 -20.26 -7.87
C ALA A 178 -6.80 -19.94 -9.25
N ARG A 179 -6.62 -20.99 -10.07
CA ARG A 179 -6.15 -20.91 -11.44
C ARG A 179 -7.32 -21.20 -12.38
N GLY A 180 -7.73 -20.19 -13.14
CA GLY A 180 -8.82 -20.31 -14.10
C GLY A 180 -10.23 -20.21 -13.47
N PRO A 181 -11.28 -20.61 -14.22
CA PRO A 181 -12.66 -20.51 -13.78
C PRO A 181 -13.09 -21.59 -12.79
N PRO A 182 -14.23 -21.40 -12.09
CA PRO A 182 -14.82 -22.48 -11.30
C PRO A 182 -15.34 -23.59 -12.21
N GLU A 183 -15.04 -24.84 -11.87
CA GLU A 183 -15.47 -26.04 -12.58
C GLU A 183 -16.61 -26.76 -11.84
N ARG A 184 -17.33 -27.66 -12.52
CA ARG A 184 -18.41 -28.50 -11.96
C ARG A 184 -19.38 -27.73 -11.06
N VAL A 185 -19.83 -26.57 -11.52
CA VAL A 185 -20.70 -25.68 -10.75
C VAL A 185 -22.11 -26.27 -10.62
N ALA A 186 -22.44 -26.79 -9.43
CA ALA A 186 -23.77 -27.28 -9.12
C ALA A 186 -24.79 -26.13 -8.99
N ALA A 187 -26.06 -26.43 -9.24
CA ALA A 187 -27.13 -25.45 -9.08
C ALA A 187 -27.29 -25.04 -7.60
N PRO A 188 -27.59 -23.76 -7.30
CA PRO A 188 -27.87 -23.33 -5.94
C PRO A 188 -29.20 -23.92 -5.46
N SER A 189 -29.35 -24.03 -4.14
CA SER A 189 -30.62 -24.44 -3.52
C SER A 189 -31.77 -23.51 -3.95
N GLY A 190 -33.02 -24.01 -3.96
CA GLY A 190 -34.18 -23.23 -4.40
C GLY A 190 -34.33 -21.90 -3.66
N LEU A 191 -34.08 -21.89 -2.34
CA LEU A 191 -34.08 -20.68 -1.51
C LEU A 191 -33.01 -19.68 -1.94
N GLN A 192 -31.78 -20.15 -2.21
CA GLN A 192 -30.68 -19.28 -2.63
C GLN A 192 -30.86 -18.75 -4.06
N ARG A 193 -31.46 -19.56 -4.94
CA ARG A 193 -31.85 -19.14 -6.29
C ARG A 193 -32.91 -18.04 -6.25
N ALA A 194 -33.96 -18.22 -5.45
CA ALA A 194 -34.99 -17.20 -5.24
C ALA A 194 -34.41 -15.92 -4.65
N ALA A 195 -33.57 -16.02 -3.60
CA ALA A 195 -32.89 -14.87 -3.02
C ALA A 195 -31.97 -14.15 -4.03
N GLY A 196 -31.22 -14.89 -4.83
CA GLY A 196 -30.39 -14.35 -5.91
C GLY A 196 -31.21 -13.61 -6.97
N GLY A 197 -32.37 -14.16 -7.37
CA GLY A 197 -33.32 -13.53 -8.28
C GLY A 197 -33.94 -12.25 -7.73
N LEU A 198 -34.32 -12.22 -6.45
CA LEU A 198 -34.85 -11.02 -5.79
C LEU A 198 -33.77 -9.92 -5.65
N ARG A 199 -32.53 -10.30 -5.31
CA ARG A 199 -31.38 -9.37 -5.24
C ARG A 199 -31.09 -8.76 -6.63
N SER A 200 -31.06 -9.58 -7.68
CA SER A 200 -30.86 -9.09 -9.05
C SER A 200 -32.03 -8.25 -9.55
N GLY A 201 -33.27 -8.61 -9.16
CA GLY A 201 -34.49 -7.85 -9.42
C GLY A 201 -34.45 -6.44 -8.80
N LEU A 202 -34.05 -6.30 -7.52
CA LEU A 202 -33.88 -4.98 -6.91
C LEU A 202 -32.79 -4.16 -7.63
N ARG A 203 -31.65 -4.79 -7.96
CA ARG A 203 -30.58 -4.12 -8.73
C ARG A 203 -31.08 -3.61 -10.08
N ALA A 204 -31.96 -4.36 -10.75
CA ALA A 204 -32.58 -3.95 -12.01
C ALA A 204 -33.57 -2.79 -11.80
N ALA A 205 -34.42 -2.86 -10.77
CA ALA A 205 -35.36 -1.79 -10.42
C ALA A 205 -34.66 -0.46 -10.08
N CYS A 206 -33.48 -0.52 -9.46
CA CYS A 206 -32.67 0.66 -9.11
C CYS A 206 -31.93 1.29 -10.29
N ARG A 207 -31.95 0.71 -11.50
CA ARG A 207 -31.19 1.24 -12.66
C ARG A 207 -31.59 2.67 -13.04
N ALA A 208 -32.83 3.06 -12.78
CA ALA A 208 -33.35 4.39 -13.05
C ALA A 208 -32.99 5.45 -11.99
N LEU A 209 -32.37 5.05 -10.87
CA LEU A 209 -31.90 5.97 -9.83
C LEU A 209 -30.56 6.61 -10.23
N PRO A 210 -30.24 7.81 -9.72
CA PRO A 210 -28.92 8.40 -9.92
C PRO A 210 -27.82 7.52 -9.29
N ALA A 211 -26.57 7.75 -9.71
CA ALA A 211 -25.48 6.79 -9.48
C ALA A 211 -25.24 6.45 -8.00
N LYS A 212 -25.36 7.45 -7.11
CA LYS A 212 -25.10 7.31 -5.67
C LYS A 212 -26.21 6.54 -4.97
N GLU A 213 -27.46 6.84 -5.27
CA GLU A 213 -28.65 6.20 -4.72
C GLU A 213 -28.81 4.76 -5.22
N ARG A 214 -28.47 4.52 -6.49
CA ARG A 214 -28.50 3.20 -7.15
C ARG A 214 -27.62 2.17 -6.46
N GLY A 215 -26.48 2.60 -5.89
CA GLY A 215 -25.61 1.76 -5.06
C GLY A 215 -26.07 1.69 -3.59
N LEU A 216 -26.54 2.81 -3.05
CA LEU A 216 -26.91 2.91 -1.64
C LEU A 216 -28.18 2.12 -1.28
N LEU A 217 -29.23 2.12 -2.12
CA LEU A 217 -30.49 1.46 -1.78
C LEU A 217 -30.35 -0.07 -1.64
N PRO A 218 -29.72 -0.80 -2.59
CA PRO A 218 -29.40 -2.23 -2.39
C PRO A 218 -28.48 -2.48 -1.20
N GLY A 219 -27.52 -1.59 -0.92
CA GLY A 219 -26.67 -1.67 0.27
C GLY A 219 -27.50 -1.59 1.56
N LEU A 220 -28.33 -0.56 1.70
CA LEU A 220 -29.20 -0.32 2.85
C LEU A 220 -30.19 -1.48 3.10
N VAL A 221 -30.77 -2.04 2.04
CA VAL A 221 -31.85 -3.04 2.15
C VAL A 221 -31.31 -4.46 2.23
N LEU A 222 -30.34 -4.80 1.38
CA LEU A 222 -29.86 -6.17 1.13
C LEU A 222 -28.40 -6.39 1.54
N GLY A 223 -27.70 -5.36 2.00
CA GLY A 223 -26.30 -5.44 2.44
C GLY A 223 -25.32 -5.52 1.27
N ASP A 224 -25.82 -5.23 0.06
CA ASP A 224 -25.07 -5.31 -1.17
C ASP A 224 -24.28 -4.03 -1.43
N THR A 225 -23.03 -4.01 -0.95
CA THR A 225 -22.13 -2.86 -1.04
C THR A 225 -21.27 -2.85 -2.31
N ASN A 226 -21.39 -3.87 -3.17
CA ASN A 226 -20.55 -4.05 -4.36
C ASN A 226 -20.65 -2.90 -5.38
N ARG A 227 -21.72 -2.11 -5.33
CA ARG A 227 -21.96 -0.96 -6.23
C ARG A 227 -22.01 0.38 -5.50
N LEU A 228 -21.62 0.42 -4.23
CA LEU A 228 -21.55 1.66 -3.48
C LEU A 228 -20.40 2.51 -4.03
N ASP A 229 -20.69 3.77 -4.32
CA ASP A 229 -19.68 4.74 -4.72
C ASP A 229 -18.63 4.91 -3.60
N PRO A 230 -17.32 4.78 -3.89
CA PRO A 230 -16.29 4.88 -2.86
C PRO A 230 -16.26 6.23 -2.12
N ALA A 231 -16.49 7.35 -2.83
CA ALA A 231 -16.54 8.67 -2.20
C ALA A 231 -17.76 8.81 -1.29
N LEU A 232 -18.90 8.20 -1.66
CA LEU A 232 -20.04 8.09 -0.76
C LEU A 232 -19.73 7.22 0.45
N ALA A 233 -19.02 6.10 0.29
CA ALA A 233 -18.59 5.25 1.39
C ALA A 233 -17.72 6.04 2.39
N ASP A 234 -16.82 6.88 1.89
CA ASP A 234 -15.99 7.79 2.70
C ASP A 234 -16.80 8.86 3.41
N ALA A 235 -17.76 9.48 2.72
CA ALA A 235 -18.67 10.43 3.34
C ALA A 235 -19.47 9.78 4.49
N PHE A 236 -19.93 8.54 4.30
CA PHE A 236 -20.60 7.75 5.35
C PHE A 236 -19.65 7.38 6.49
N ARG A 237 -18.36 7.11 6.23
CA ARG A 237 -17.34 6.91 7.27
C ARG A 237 -17.11 8.17 8.08
N ALA A 238 -16.87 9.31 7.42
CA ALA A 238 -16.60 10.60 8.06
C ALA A 238 -17.78 11.08 8.93
N THR A 239 -19.01 10.81 8.50
CA THR A 239 -20.24 11.19 9.23
C THR A 239 -20.75 10.12 10.19
N GLY A 240 -20.06 9.00 10.38
CA GLY A 240 -20.50 7.92 11.26
C GLY A 240 -21.79 7.20 10.81
N LEU A 241 -22.17 7.34 9.53
CA LEU A 241 -23.35 6.73 8.93
C LEU A 241 -23.09 5.35 8.31
N THR A 242 -21.86 4.84 8.33
CA THR A 242 -21.48 3.54 7.73
C THR A 242 -22.38 2.36 8.15
N HIS A 243 -22.91 2.39 9.38
CA HIS A 243 -23.82 1.37 9.90
C HIS A 243 -25.19 1.31 9.18
N LEU A 244 -25.51 2.30 8.34
CA LEU A 244 -26.70 2.29 7.48
C LEU A 244 -26.47 1.51 6.18
N VAL A 245 -25.24 1.46 5.69
CA VAL A 245 -24.90 0.75 4.43
C VAL A 245 -24.71 -0.74 4.68
N ALA A 246 -24.31 -1.13 5.89
CA ALA A 246 -24.39 -2.51 6.34
C ALA A 246 -25.82 -2.79 6.85
N VAL A 247 -26.46 -3.87 6.39
CA VAL A 247 -27.78 -4.25 6.91
C VAL A 247 -27.69 -4.44 8.42
N SER A 248 -28.41 -3.57 9.12
CA SER A 248 -28.36 -3.46 10.58
C SER A 248 -29.56 -4.13 11.22
N GLY A 249 -29.50 -4.33 12.54
CA GLY A 249 -30.65 -4.84 13.29
C GLY A 249 -31.87 -3.92 13.27
N THR A 250 -31.68 -2.63 12.99
CA THR A 250 -32.79 -1.69 12.80
C THR A 250 -33.61 -2.08 11.58
N ASN A 251 -32.99 -2.55 10.50
CA ASN A 251 -33.70 -3.00 9.29
C ASN A 251 -34.55 -4.24 9.59
N CYS A 252 -33.98 -5.23 10.30
CA CYS A 252 -34.75 -6.40 10.77
C CYS A 252 -35.93 -5.98 11.65
N ALA A 253 -35.73 -5.03 12.56
CA ALA A 253 -36.77 -4.53 13.45
C ALA A 253 -37.87 -3.76 12.70
N ILE A 254 -37.52 -2.95 11.69
CA ILE A 254 -38.45 -2.23 10.82
C ILE A 254 -39.32 -3.23 10.05
N VAL A 255 -38.71 -4.25 9.42
CA VAL A 255 -39.43 -5.27 8.64
C VAL A 255 -40.37 -6.08 9.55
N CYS A 256 -39.88 -6.63 10.66
CA CYS A 256 -40.71 -7.36 11.60
C CYS A 256 -41.82 -6.47 12.20
N GLY A 257 -41.50 -5.21 12.50
CA GLY A 257 -42.46 -4.24 13.03
C GLY A 257 -43.60 -3.95 12.06
N ALA A 258 -43.29 -3.79 10.76
CA ALA A 258 -44.29 -3.61 9.72
C ALA A 258 -45.20 -4.84 9.57
N VAL A 259 -44.64 -6.05 9.60
CA VAL A 259 -45.41 -7.30 9.54
C VAL A 259 -46.31 -7.45 10.77
N LEU A 260 -45.80 -7.17 11.96
CA LEU A 260 -46.60 -7.20 13.20
C LEU A 260 -47.71 -6.15 13.19
N LEU A 261 -47.45 -4.96 12.65
CA LEU A 261 -48.46 -3.91 12.51
C LEU A 261 -49.56 -4.32 11.54
N LEU A 262 -49.19 -4.90 10.39
CA LEU A 262 -50.14 -5.41 9.40
C LEU A 262 -50.96 -6.58 9.95
N ALA A 263 -50.31 -7.56 10.59
CA ALA A 263 -50.98 -8.68 11.24
C ALA A 263 -51.99 -8.21 12.30
N ARG A 264 -51.64 -7.16 13.06
CA ARG A 264 -52.56 -6.52 14.02
C ARG A 264 -53.73 -5.82 13.33
N ARG A 265 -53.50 -5.10 12.22
CA ARG A 265 -54.57 -4.47 11.43
C ARG A 265 -55.53 -5.51 10.84
N LEU A 266 -55.01 -6.68 10.47
CA LEU A 266 -55.78 -7.84 10.02
C LEU A 266 -56.37 -8.69 11.17
N ARG A 267 -56.27 -8.21 12.42
CA ARG A 267 -56.80 -8.87 13.63
C ARG A 267 -56.25 -10.28 13.88
N ALA A 268 -55.04 -10.59 13.39
CA ALA A 268 -54.40 -11.88 13.64
C ALA A 268 -54.03 -12.04 15.13
N GLY A 269 -54.17 -13.26 15.66
CA GLY A 269 -53.80 -13.59 17.03
C GLY A 269 -52.30 -13.39 17.33
N ARG A 270 -51.92 -13.34 18.61
CA ARG A 270 -50.52 -13.11 19.05
C ARG A 270 -49.55 -14.16 18.49
N ARG A 271 -49.96 -15.43 18.48
CA ARG A 271 -49.17 -16.54 17.93
C ARG A 271 -49.01 -16.44 16.41
N ALA A 272 -50.10 -16.22 15.69
CA ALA A 272 -50.08 -16.03 14.24
C ALA A 272 -49.19 -14.82 13.83
N SER A 273 -49.31 -13.71 14.55
CA SER A 273 -48.47 -12.53 14.34
C SER A 273 -46.99 -12.83 14.56
N ALA A 274 -46.65 -13.61 15.60
CA ALA A 274 -45.27 -14.01 15.88
C ALA A 274 -44.71 -14.95 14.81
N VAL A 275 -45.51 -15.89 14.31
CA VAL A 275 -45.13 -16.79 13.21
C VAL A 275 -44.91 -16.01 11.92
N LEU A 276 -45.83 -15.12 11.53
CA LEU A 276 -45.69 -14.30 10.33
C LEU A 276 -44.44 -13.42 10.38
N ALA A 277 -44.18 -12.77 11.51
CA ALA A 277 -42.97 -11.98 11.71
C ALA A 277 -41.71 -12.84 11.74
N GLY A 278 -41.79 -14.08 12.27
CA GLY A 278 -40.70 -15.05 12.25
C GLY A 278 -40.33 -15.50 10.83
N LEU A 279 -41.34 -15.79 10.00
CA LEU A 279 -41.15 -16.10 8.59
C LEU A 279 -40.54 -14.93 7.82
N ALA A 280 -41.03 -13.70 8.07
CA ALA A 280 -40.46 -12.50 7.48
C ALA A 280 -39.01 -12.27 7.90
N LEU A 281 -38.68 -12.53 9.18
CA LEU A 281 -37.32 -12.44 9.70
C LEU A 281 -36.39 -13.44 9.02
N VAL A 282 -36.78 -14.71 8.92
CA VAL A 282 -35.99 -15.76 8.23
C VAL A 282 -35.81 -15.40 6.75
N GLY A 283 -36.89 -14.99 6.07
CA GLY A 283 -36.83 -14.55 4.68
C GLY A 283 -35.88 -13.36 4.48
N PHE A 284 -35.94 -12.36 5.37
CA PHE A 284 -35.04 -11.21 5.33
C PHE A 284 -33.58 -11.60 5.58
N VAL A 285 -33.29 -12.52 6.52
CA VAL A 285 -31.92 -13.01 6.78
C VAL A 285 -31.33 -13.74 5.57
N VAL A 286 -32.13 -14.59 4.90
CA VAL A 286 -31.69 -15.28 3.68
C VAL A 286 -31.42 -14.28 2.55
N LEU A 287 -32.27 -13.27 2.43
CA LEU A 287 -32.19 -12.23 1.41
C LEU A 287 -31.01 -11.26 1.63
N ALA A 288 -30.79 -10.80 2.86
CA ALA A 288 -29.73 -9.87 3.25
C ALA A 288 -28.35 -10.54 3.44
N ARG A 289 -28.31 -11.87 3.38
CA ARG A 289 -27.18 -12.73 3.74
C ARG A 289 -26.85 -12.73 5.24
N PRO A 290 -26.36 -13.87 5.78
CA PRO A 290 -25.97 -13.94 7.18
C PRO A 290 -24.68 -13.16 7.41
N SER A 291 -24.82 -11.89 7.80
CA SER A 291 -23.72 -11.09 8.35
C SER A 291 -23.75 -11.10 9.88
N PRO A 292 -22.62 -10.83 10.58
CA PRO A 292 -22.58 -10.84 12.04
C PRO A 292 -23.63 -9.94 12.71
N SER A 293 -23.90 -8.76 12.13
CA SER A 293 -24.95 -7.85 12.62
C SER A 293 -26.37 -8.37 12.36
N VAL A 294 -26.61 -8.99 11.21
CA VAL A 294 -27.91 -9.59 10.86
C VAL A 294 -28.21 -10.79 11.75
N LEU A 295 -27.23 -11.66 12.00
CA LEU A 295 -27.38 -12.84 12.87
C LEU A 295 -27.77 -12.45 14.30
N ARG A 296 -27.09 -11.46 14.89
CA ARG A 296 -27.46 -10.93 16.20
C ARG A 296 -28.89 -10.38 16.22
N ALA A 297 -29.24 -9.57 15.23
CA ALA A 297 -30.58 -9.02 15.12
C ALA A 297 -31.65 -10.10 14.96
N ALA A 298 -31.34 -11.16 14.20
CA ALA A 298 -32.21 -12.31 14.01
C ALA A 298 -32.41 -13.11 15.29
N VAL A 299 -31.35 -13.40 16.04
CA VAL A 299 -31.45 -14.10 17.33
C VAL A 299 -32.25 -13.27 18.34
N MET A 300 -31.93 -11.98 18.48
CA MET A 300 -32.69 -11.09 19.38
C MET A 300 -34.16 -10.94 18.95
N GLY A 301 -34.40 -10.83 17.64
CA GLY A 301 -35.74 -10.80 17.05
C GLY A 301 -36.52 -12.08 17.34
N ALA A 302 -35.91 -13.25 17.16
CA ALA A 302 -36.51 -14.54 17.45
C ALA A 302 -36.86 -14.67 18.94
N LEU A 303 -35.96 -14.27 19.84
CA LEU A 303 -36.24 -14.24 21.29
C LEU A 303 -37.40 -13.30 21.64
N ALA A 304 -37.47 -12.12 21.00
CA ALA A 304 -38.55 -11.17 21.20
C ALA A 304 -39.91 -11.69 20.66
N LEU A 305 -39.91 -12.37 19.51
CA LEU A 305 -41.09 -13.00 18.92
C LEU A 305 -41.57 -14.20 19.76
N LEU A 306 -40.64 -14.98 20.31
CA LEU A 306 -40.95 -16.07 21.24
C LEU A 306 -41.58 -15.52 22.52
N ALA A 307 -41.02 -14.46 23.10
CA ALA A 307 -41.59 -13.79 24.27
C ALA A 307 -43.01 -13.25 23.97
N LEU A 308 -43.23 -12.69 22.77
CA LEU A 308 -44.55 -12.25 22.30
C LEU A 308 -45.54 -13.42 22.18
N ALA A 309 -45.10 -14.58 21.66
CA ALA A 309 -45.92 -15.78 21.52
C ALA A 309 -46.33 -16.39 22.87
N ILE A 310 -45.42 -16.34 23.86
CA ILE A 310 -45.64 -16.84 25.23
C ILE A 310 -46.38 -15.81 26.11
N GLY A 311 -46.44 -14.54 25.69
CA GLY A 311 -47.11 -13.48 26.44
C GLY A 311 -46.30 -12.94 27.64
N ARG A 312 -44.98 -13.16 27.67
CA ARG A 312 -44.08 -12.67 28.74
C ARG A 312 -43.48 -11.30 28.40
N SER A 313 -43.33 -10.46 29.43
CA SER A 313 -42.72 -9.13 29.32
C SER A 313 -41.19 -9.18 29.20
N ARG A 314 -40.66 -8.19 28.47
CA ARG A 314 -39.33 -8.12 27.85
C ARG A 314 -38.17 -7.99 28.84
N ALA A 315 -37.18 -8.88 28.76
CA ALA A 315 -35.86 -8.69 29.37
C ALA A 315 -34.81 -8.49 28.25
N ALA A 316 -34.71 -7.25 27.74
CA ALA A 316 -33.87 -6.94 26.57
C ALA A 316 -32.37 -7.16 26.80
N LEU A 317 -31.87 -6.88 28.01
CA LEU A 317 -30.46 -7.03 28.36
C LEU A 317 -30.04 -8.50 28.54
N PRO A 318 -30.78 -9.35 29.29
CA PRO A 318 -30.59 -10.80 29.27
C PRO A 318 -30.67 -11.40 27.86
N GLY A 319 -31.60 -10.91 27.02
CA GLY A 319 -31.70 -11.32 25.61
C GLY A 319 -30.45 -10.98 24.79
N LEU A 320 -29.83 -9.81 25.00
CA LEU A 320 -28.55 -9.46 24.39
C LEU A 320 -27.42 -10.38 24.87
N CYS A 321 -27.33 -10.63 26.18
CA CYS A 321 -26.29 -11.50 26.76
C CYS A 321 -26.42 -12.94 26.25
N ALA A 322 -27.65 -13.47 26.18
CA ALA A 322 -27.94 -14.78 25.62
C ALA A 322 -27.58 -14.85 24.13
N ALA A 323 -27.88 -13.81 23.35
CA ALA A 323 -27.50 -13.75 21.94
C ALA A 323 -25.98 -13.73 21.75
N VAL A 324 -25.24 -12.98 22.57
CA VAL A 324 -23.76 -12.96 22.54
C VAL A 324 -23.20 -14.33 22.88
N LEU A 325 -23.66 -14.95 23.98
CA LEU A 325 -23.25 -16.30 24.37
C LEU A 325 -23.52 -17.32 23.25
N LEU A 326 -24.76 -17.37 22.75
CA LEU A 326 -25.13 -18.33 21.72
C LEU A 326 -24.29 -18.17 20.45
N LEU A 327 -24.11 -16.94 19.97
CA LEU A 327 -23.38 -16.68 18.73
C LEU A 327 -21.88 -16.94 18.85
N VAL A 328 -21.25 -16.47 19.93
CA VAL A 328 -19.80 -16.66 20.15
C VAL A 328 -19.46 -18.14 20.40
N LEU A 329 -20.34 -18.89 21.09
CA LEU A 329 -20.11 -20.32 21.32
C LEU A 329 -20.31 -21.16 20.05
N ILE A 330 -21.26 -20.79 19.18
CA ILE A 330 -21.48 -21.49 17.90
C ILE A 330 -20.36 -21.16 16.91
N ASP A 331 -20.02 -19.89 16.76
CA ASP A 331 -19.00 -19.38 15.85
C ASP A 331 -18.04 -18.42 16.56
N PRO A 332 -16.93 -18.94 17.12
CA PRO A 332 -15.93 -18.15 17.81
C PRO A 332 -15.34 -17.01 16.96
N SER A 333 -15.33 -17.14 15.63
CA SER A 333 -14.78 -16.11 14.74
C SER A 333 -15.53 -14.77 14.84
N LEU A 334 -16.81 -14.80 15.26
CA LEU A 334 -17.63 -13.60 15.48
C LEU A 334 -17.05 -12.70 16.58
N ALA A 335 -16.29 -13.24 17.54
CA ALA A 335 -15.67 -12.46 18.61
C ALA A 335 -14.74 -11.37 18.08
N ARG A 336 -14.11 -11.59 16.91
CA ARG A 336 -13.26 -10.60 16.24
C ARG A 336 -13.95 -9.71 15.24
N SER A 337 -15.18 -10.04 14.86
CA SER A 337 -15.88 -9.24 13.87
C SER A 337 -16.14 -7.84 14.43
N ALA A 338 -15.54 -6.82 13.81
CA ALA A 338 -15.85 -5.43 14.12
C ALA A 338 -17.35 -5.14 14.03
N GLY A 339 -18.01 -5.70 13.01
CA GLY A 339 -19.46 -5.58 12.83
C GLY A 339 -20.25 -6.20 13.99
N PHE A 340 -19.81 -7.34 14.54
CA PHE A 340 -20.42 -7.93 15.74
C PHE A 340 -20.19 -7.03 16.96
N ALA A 341 -18.95 -6.61 17.19
CA ALA A 341 -18.57 -5.80 18.34
C ALA A 341 -19.35 -4.47 18.40
N LEU A 342 -19.37 -3.73 17.30
CA LEU A 342 -20.12 -2.49 17.15
C LEU A 342 -21.62 -2.69 17.42
N SER A 343 -22.19 -3.79 16.91
CA SER A 343 -23.61 -4.14 17.12
C SER A 343 -23.96 -4.37 18.60
N VAL A 344 -23.11 -5.12 19.31
CA VAL A 344 -23.32 -5.44 20.73
C VAL A 344 -23.14 -4.19 21.59
N LEU A 345 -22.07 -3.42 21.36
CA LEU A 345 -21.80 -2.18 22.09
C LEU A 345 -22.88 -1.12 21.85
N ALA A 346 -23.34 -0.93 20.60
CA ALA A 346 -24.44 -0.01 20.30
C ALA A 346 -25.73 -0.41 21.05
N THR A 347 -26.05 -1.70 21.06
CA THR A 347 -27.27 -2.20 21.73
C THR A 347 -27.15 -2.09 23.26
N ALA A 348 -25.98 -2.40 23.81
CA ALA A 348 -25.70 -2.21 25.24
C ALA A 348 -25.78 -0.74 25.63
N GLY A 349 -25.21 0.17 24.83
CA GLY A 349 -25.32 1.62 25.00
C GLY A 349 -26.79 2.09 24.97
N LEU A 350 -27.59 1.61 24.01
CA LEU A 350 -29.02 1.91 23.94
C LEU A 350 -29.80 1.44 25.17
N LEU A 351 -29.47 0.28 25.73
CA LEU A 351 -30.19 -0.29 26.87
C LEU A 351 -29.76 0.31 28.21
N VAL A 352 -28.49 0.71 28.34
CA VAL A 352 -27.90 1.16 29.62
C VAL A 352 -27.78 2.70 29.70
N LEU A 353 -27.29 3.35 28.64
CA LEU A 353 -26.97 4.80 28.65
C LEU A 353 -28.14 5.67 28.17
N ALA A 354 -28.89 5.23 27.16
CA ALA A 354 -29.96 6.04 26.57
C ALA A 354 -31.13 6.36 27.53
N PRO A 355 -31.64 5.43 28.38
CA PRO A 355 -32.74 5.73 29.29
C PRO A 355 -32.46 6.87 30.29
N PRO A 356 -31.36 6.86 31.08
CA PRO A 356 -31.09 7.93 32.03
C PRO A 356 -30.84 9.28 31.34
N TRP A 357 -30.27 9.28 30.14
CA TRP A 357 -30.05 10.50 29.35
C TRP A 357 -31.35 11.09 28.82
N ARG A 358 -32.21 10.25 28.23
CA ARG A 358 -33.56 10.64 27.79
C ARG A 358 -34.35 11.25 28.94
N ASP A 359 -34.38 10.57 30.09
CA ASP A 359 -35.16 11.02 31.25
C ASP A 359 -34.54 12.29 31.87
N GLY A 360 -33.21 12.45 31.80
CA GLY A 360 -32.50 13.69 32.11
C GLY A 360 -32.92 14.87 31.21
N LEU A 361 -32.95 14.67 29.89
CA LEU A 361 -33.37 15.70 28.92
C LEU A 361 -34.84 16.06 29.09
N ARG A 362 -35.71 15.08 29.36
CA ARG A 362 -37.13 15.32 29.65
C ARG A 362 -37.34 16.15 30.91
N ARG A 363 -36.55 15.93 31.97
CA ARG A 363 -36.56 16.79 33.16
C ARG A 363 -36.18 18.24 32.86
N ARG A 364 -35.43 18.48 31.78
CA ARG A 364 -35.12 19.82 31.25
C ARG A 364 -36.14 20.35 30.23
N ARG A 365 -37.36 19.81 30.25
CA ARG A 365 -38.50 20.18 29.39
C ARG A 365 -38.34 19.90 27.90
N LEU A 366 -37.40 19.05 27.48
CA LEU A 366 -37.32 18.62 26.08
C LEU A 366 -38.49 17.65 25.74
N PRO A 367 -39.18 17.82 24.59
CA PRO A 367 -40.22 16.90 24.15
C PRO A 367 -39.70 15.46 24.05
N ARG A 368 -40.58 14.48 24.34
CA ARG A 368 -40.20 13.06 24.37
C ARG A 368 -39.50 12.61 23.08
N GLY A 369 -40.03 13.03 21.92
CA GLY A 369 -39.45 12.69 20.62
C GLY A 369 -38.01 13.20 20.45
N LEU A 370 -37.76 14.48 20.76
CA LEU A 370 -36.43 15.09 20.67
C LEU A 370 -35.45 14.49 21.68
N ALA A 371 -35.91 14.22 22.91
CA ALA A 371 -35.09 13.59 23.94
C ALA A 371 -34.66 12.18 23.52
N GLU A 372 -35.56 11.38 22.92
CA GLU A 372 -35.22 10.05 22.38
C GLU A 372 -34.30 10.17 21.16
N ALA A 373 -34.58 11.11 20.25
CA ALA A 373 -33.81 11.30 19.02
C ALA A 373 -32.36 11.75 19.25
N VAL A 374 -32.07 12.44 20.35
CA VAL A 374 -30.68 12.81 20.74
C VAL A 374 -30.03 11.74 21.61
N ALA A 375 -30.74 11.22 22.62
CA ALA A 375 -30.16 10.31 23.59
C ALA A 375 -29.77 8.95 22.97
N VAL A 376 -30.55 8.45 22.01
CA VAL A 376 -30.32 7.13 21.40
C VAL A 376 -29.05 7.12 20.53
N PRO A 377 -28.88 8.01 19.53
CA PRO A 377 -27.64 8.06 18.74
C PRO A 377 -26.41 8.42 19.57
N ALA A 378 -26.54 9.35 20.52
CA ALA A 378 -25.42 9.71 21.39
C ALA A 378 -24.94 8.53 22.25
N ALA A 379 -25.87 7.74 22.80
CA ALA A 379 -25.54 6.56 23.60
C ALA A 379 -24.86 5.47 22.77
N ALA A 380 -25.36 5.21 21.56
CA ALA A 380 -24.74 4.27 20.62
C ALA A 380 -23.34 4.75 20.21
N GLN A 381 -23.21 6.03 19.85
CA GLN A 381 -21.95 6.63 19.42
C GLN A 381 -20.91 6.56 20.54
N LEU A 382 -21.27 6.88 21.79
CA LEU A 382 -20.33 6.81 22.91
C LEU A 382 -19.84 5.37 23.14
N ALA A 383 -20.72 4.37 23.01
CA ALA A 383 -20.37 2.97 23.18
C ALA A 383 -19.51 2.43 22.02
N CYS A 384 -19.74 2.89 20.79
CA CYS A 384 -19.03 2.43 19.60
C CYS A 384 -17.75 3.20 19.28
N ALA A 385 -17.61 4.44 19.74
CA ALA A 385 -16.51 5.34 19.41
C ALA A 385 -15.12 4.73 19.62
N PRO A 386 -14.81 4.03 20.74
CA PRO A 386 -13.50 3.39 20.93
C PRO A 386 -13.14 2.38 19.83
N VAL A 387 -14.11 1.56 19.42
CA VAL A 387 -13.90 0.55 18.38
C VAL A 387 -13.80 1.20 17.01
N LEU A 388 -14.63 2.22 16.73
CA LEU A 388 -14.55 2.98 15.47
C LEU A 388 -13.22 3.74 15.35
N ALA A 389 -12.71 4.31 16.45
CA ALA A 389 -11.43 5.00 16.47
C ALA A 389 -10.25 4.02 16.29
N ALA A 390 -10.31 2.86 16.95
CA ALA A 390 -9.30 1.81 16.79
C ALA A 390 -9.20 1.29 15.34
N ILE A 391 -10.34 1.19 14.64
CA ILE A 391 -10.39 0.69 13.26
C ILE A 391 -10.08 1.80 12.24
N GLY A 392 -10.68 2.97 12.43
CA GLY A 392 -10.73 4.02 11.42
C GLY A 392 -9.72 5.16 11.60
N GLY A 393 -8.97 5.19 12.71
CA GLY A 393 -8.01 6.25 13.01
C GLY A 393 -8.63 7.65 13.12
N GLN A 394 -9.95 7.74 13.40
CA GLN A 394 -10.68 8.99 13.42
C GLN A 394 -11.90 8.93 14.33
N VAL A 395 -12.30 10.09 14.87
CA VAL A 395 -13.51 10.26 15.68
C VAL A 395 -14.42 11.27 14.99
N GLY A 396 -15.58 10.81 14.50
CA GLY A 396 -16.59 11.67 13.86
C GLY A 396 -17.36 12.50 14.88
N ILE A 397 -17.13 13.82 14.91
CA ILE A 397 -17.87 14.77 15.75
C ILE A 397 -19.29 14.96 15.20
N VAL A 398 -19.44 15.00 13.87
CA VAL A 398 -20.73 15.22 13.19
C VAL A 398 -21.62 13.98 13.22
N ALA A 399 -21.17 12.87 13.82
CA ALA A 399 -21.91 11.61 13.84
C ALA A 399 -23.30 11.73 14.45
N VAL A 400 -23.44 12.42 15.59
CA VAL A 400 -24.74 12.58 16.26
C VAL A 400 -25.74 13.40 15.43
N PRO A 401 -25.42 14.63 14.96
CA PRO A 401 -26.35 15.38 14.12
C PRO A 401 -26.63 14.70 12.77
N ALA A 402 -25.64 14.06 12.14
CA ALA A 402 -25.86 13.31 10.90
C ALA A 402 -26.84 12.14 11.11
N ASN A 403 -26.68 11.38 12.19
CA ASN A 403 -27.61 10.30 12.55
C ASN A 403 -29.03 10.83 12.82
N LEU A 404 -29.16 11.95 13.55
CA LEU A 404 -30.46 12.57 13.83
C LEU A 404 -31.21 12.94 12.54
N LEU A 405 -30.50 13.51 11.56
CA LEU A 405 -31.05 13.87 10.25
C LEU A 405 -31.32 12.64 9.37
N ALA A 406 -30.55 11.57 9.52
CA ALA A 406 -30.70 10.35 8.73
C ALA A 406 -31.91 9.51 9.17
N VAL A 407 -32.19 9.40 10.48
CA VAL A 407 -33.20 8.50 11.06
C VAL A 407 -34.59 8.57 10.37
N PRO A 408 -35.17 9.74 10.07
CA PRO A 408 -36.49 9.83 9.43
C PRO A 408 -36.54 9.19 8.04
N ALA A 409 -35.42 9.13 7.32
CA ALA A 409 -35.35 8.59 5.96
C ALA A 409 -35.07 7.08 5.93
N VAL A 410 -34.44 6.51 6.97
CA VAL A 410 -34.06 5.09 7.00
C VAL A 410 -35.28 4.18 6.87
N ALA A 411 -36.32 4.36 7.70
CA ALA A 411 -37.47 3.46 7.69
C ALA A 411 -38.27 3.49 6.37
N PRO A 412 -38.60 4.66 5.78
CA PRO A 412 -39.22 4.72 4.46
C PRO A 412 -38.37 4.07 3.37
N ALA A 413 -37.05 4.33 3.35
CA ALA A 413 -36.15 3.73 2.36
C ALA A 413 -36.08 2.19 2.49
N THR A 414 -35.98 1.67 3.72
CA THR A 414 -35.98 0.23 3.97
C THR A 414 -37.30 -0.43 3.58
N LEU A 415 -38.45 0.14 3.96
CA LEU A 415 -39.76 -0.45 3.65
C LEU A 415 -40.06 -0.45 2.15
N LEU A 416 -39.84 0.68 1.47
CA LEU A 416 -40.03 0.78 0.02
C LEU A 416 -39.05 -0.10 -0.73
N GLY A 417 -37.80 -0.20 -0.29
CA GLY A 417 -36.79 -1.08 -0.88
C GLY A 417 -37.09 -2.57 -0.70
N VAL A 418 -37.54 -2.99 0.48
CA VAL A 418 -38.01 -4.38 0.71
C VAL A 418 -39.24 -4.67 -0.15
N ALA A 419 -40.20 -3.75 -0.22
CA ALA A 419 -41.38 -3.90 -1.06
C ALA A 419 -41.00 -4.00 -2.56
N ALA A 420 -40.10 -3.15 -3.04
CA ALA A 420 -39.56 -3.22 -4.40
C ALA A 420 -38.86 -4.55 -4.67
N THR A 421 -38.11 -5.07 -3.68
CA THR A 421 -37.43 -6.36 -3.80
C THR A 421 -38.43 -7.50 -3.98
N VAL A 422 -39.44 -7.60 -3.10
CA VAL A 422 -40.48 -8.63 -3.19
C VAL A 422 -41.28 -8.51 -4.49
N LEU A 423 -41.65 -7.28 -4.88
CA LEU A 423 -42.43 -7.03 -6.08
C LEU A 423 -41.65 -7.31 -7.37
N SER A 424 -40.31 -7.22 -7.34
CA SER A 424 -39.47 -7.38 -8.54
C SER A 424 -39.61 -8.73 -9.22
N GLY A 425 -39.94 -9.79 -8.47
CA GLY A 425 -40.16 -11.13 -9.02
C GLY A 425 -41.49 -11.31 -9.75
N VAL A 426 -42.47 -10.45 -9.50
CA VAL A 426 -43.85 -10.58 -10.03
C VAL A 426 -44.19 -9.43 -10.99
N TRP A 427 -43.79 -8.20 -10.65
CA TRP A 427 -44.06 -7.00 -11.43
C TRP A 427 -42.83 -6.06 -11.46
N PRO A 428 -41.88 -6.29 -12.39
CA PRO A 428 -40.64 -5.51 -12.47
C PRO A 428 -40.83 -4.00 -12.63
N GLN A 429 -41.87 -3.58 -13.37
CA GLN A 429 -42.19 -2.16 -13.58
C GLN A 429 -42.70 -1.52 -12.28
N GLY A 430 -43.56 -2.21 -11.54
CA GLY A 430 -44.01 -1.77 -10.21
C GLY A 430 -42.86 -1.66 -9.22
N ALA A 431 -41.93 -2.62 -9.26
CA ALA A 431 -40.70 -2.56 -8.46
C ALA A 431 -39.84 -1.33 -8.81
N ALA A 432 -39.73 -0.96 -10.09
CA ALA A 432 -39.02 0.25 -10.51
C ALA A 432 -39.72 1.55 -10.04
N VAL A 433 -41.05 1.57 -9.94
CA VAL A 433 -41.79 2.70 -9.34
C VAL A 433 -41.49 2.80 -7.84
N LEU A 434 -41.58 1.69 -7.11
CA LEU A 434 -41.24 1.66 -5.69
C LEU A 434 -39.77 2.03 -5.43
N ALA A 435 -38.84 1.58 -6.28
CA ALA A 435 -37.44 1.96 -6.20
C ALA A 435 -37.23 3.47 -6.43
N ARG A 436 -37.96 4.08 -7.37
CA ARG A 436 -37.94 5.54 -7.57
C ARG A 436 -38.47 6.30 -6.36
N LEU A 437 -39.56 5.82 -5.75
CA LEU A 437 -40.09 6.40 -4.51
C LEU A 437 -39.10 6.24 -3.34
N ALA A 438 -38.42 5.08 -3.24
CA ALA A 438 -37.35 4.85 -2.28
C ALA A 438 -36.12 5.74 -2.53
N GLY A 439 -35.90 6.15 -3.78
CA GLY A 439 -34.85 7.07 -4.18
C GLY A 439 -34.89 8.42 -3.45
N VAL A 440 -36.08 8.91 -3.10
CA VAL A 440 -36.25 10.21 -2.39
C VAL A 440 -35.62 10.19 -0.99
N PRO A 441 -36.01 9.28 -0.07
CA PRO A 441 -35.33 9.18 1.23
C PRO A 441 -33.87 8.74 1.09
N THR A 442 -33.51 7.94 0.10
CA THR A 442 -32.10 7.58 -0.16
C THR A 442 -31.27 8.80 -0.57
N ALA A 443 -31.78 9.69 -1.42
CA ALA A 443 -31.12 10.94 -1.80
C ALA A 443 -30.93 11.89 -0.61
N TRP A 444 -31.88 11.91 0.33
CA TRP A 444 -31.70 12.62 1.59
C TRP A 444 -30.52 12.08 2.40
N LEU A 445 -30.39 10.76 2.53
CA LEU A 445 -29.24 10.14 3.21
C LEU A 445 -27.90 10.49 2.55
N VAL A 446 -27.84 10.48 1.21
CA VAL A 446 -26.66 10.92 0.44
C VAL A 446 -26.33 12.38 0.76
N THR A 447 -27.35 13.25 0.75
CA THR A 447 -27.20 14.68 1.03
C THR A 447 -26.66 14.92 2.44
N VAL A 448 -27.21 14.25 3.45
CA VAL A 448 -26.74 14.36 4.85
C VAL A 448 -25.28 13.90 4.99
N ALA A 449 -24.91 12.78 4.36
CA ALA A 449 -23.55 12.26 4.40
C ALA A 449 -22.55 13.21 3.74
N GLU A 450 -22.84 13.72 2.54
CA GLU A 450 -21.92 14.61 1.83
C GLU A 450 -21.76 15.96 2.50
N HIS A 451 -22.85 16.56 2.98
CA HIS A 451 -22.77 17.84 3.69
C HIS A 451 -22.06 17.68 5.04
N GLY A 452 -22.33 16.60 5.76
CA GLY A 452 -21.64 16.30 7.01
C GLY A 452 -20.14 16.06 6.83
N ALA A 453 -19.73 15.39 5.74
CA ALA A 453 -18.33 15.13 5.42
C ALA A 453 -17.56 16.40 5.01
N ARG A 454 -18.24 17.43 4.50
CA ARG A 454 -17.64 18.73 4.15
C ARG A 454 -17.39 19.64 5.35
N VAL A 455 -17.90 19.30 6.54
CA VAL A 455 -17.70 20.10 7.76
C VAL A 455 -16.22 20.04 8.17
N ARG A 456 -15.53 21.19 8.16
CA ARG A 456 -14.14 21.29 8.61
C ARG A 456 -14.01 20.89 10.08
N GLY A 457 -13.09 19.98 10.38
CA GLY A 457 -12.95 19.38 11.71
C GLY A 457 -14.12 18.46 12.09
N GLY A 458 -14.94 18.05 11.12
CA GLY A 458 -16.07 17.15 11.35
C GLY A 458 -15.66 15.75 11.80
N SER A 459 -14.43 15.33 11.48
CA SER A 459 -13.72 14.22 12.09
C SER A 459 -12.39 14.72 12.66
N ILE A 460 -12.01 14.18 13.82
CA ILE A 460 -10.71 14.42 14.44
C ILE A 460 -9.84 13.19 14.19
N PRO A 461 -8.62 13.34 13.62
CA PRO A 461 -7.65 12.27 13.55
C PRO A 461 -7.36 11.71 14.94
N TRP A 462 -7.35 10.39 15.08
CA TRP A 462 -7.12 9.70 16.33
C TRP A 462 -6.14 8.54 16.13
N PRO A 463 -5.26 8.23 17.10
CA PRO A 463 -4.35 7.08 16.96
C PRO A 463 -5.13 5.80 16.60
N PRO A 464 -4.79 5.12 15.50
CA PRO A 464 -5.43 3.85 15.15
C PRO A 464 -4.95 2.72 16.08
N GLY A 465 -5.59 1.57 15.99
CA GLY A 465 -5.21 0.37 16.73
C GLY A 465 -5.80 0.26 18.14
N PRO A 466 -5.51 -0.86 18.83
CA PRO A 466 -6.12 -1.17 20.14
C PRO A 466 -5.73 -0.16 21.22
N THR A 467 -4.50 0.37 21.20
CA THR A 467 -4.01 1.39 22.14
C THR A 467 -4.80 2.68 22.01
N GLY A 468 -5.02 3.16 20.79
CA GLY A 468 -5.85 4.32 20.50
C GLY A 468 -7.31 4.13 20.95
N GLY A 469 -7.87 2.95 20.70
CA GLY A 469 -9.20 2.59 21.20
C GLY A 469 -9.30 2.60 22.73
N MET A 470 -8.32 2.00 23.42
CA MET A 470 -8.27 1.97 24.89
C MET A 470 -8.09 3.36 25.50
N LEU A 471 -7.27 4.21 24.89
CA LEU A 471 -7.10 5.61 25.30
C LEU A 471 -8.44 6.35 25.22
N LEU A 472 -9.15 6.23 24.10
CA LEU A 472 -10.46 6.87 23.93
C LEU A 472 -11.48 6.31 24.92
N ALA A 473 -11.53 5.00 25.11
CA ALA A 473 -12.41 4.37 26.10
C ALA A 473 -12.13 4.90 27.52
N GLY A 474 -10.86 5.02 27.91
CA GLY A 474 -10.44 5.58 29.19
C GLY A 474 -10.84 7.03 29.36
N LEU A 475 -10.67 7.86 28.33
CA LEU A 475 -11.09 9.27 28.33
C LEU A 475 -12.61 9.43 28.43
N LEU A 476 -13.38 8.63 27.69
CA LEU A 476 -14.84 8.67 27.75
C LEU A 476 -15.36 8.18 29.10
N ALA A 477 -14.78 7.11 29.66
CA ALA A 477 -15.12 6.62 30.99
C ALA A 477 -14.76 7.63 32.09
N GLY A 478 -13.56 8.22 32.01
CA GLY A 478 -13.12 9.31 32.89
C GLY A 478 -14.05 10.52 32.79
N GLY A 479 -14.44 10.93 31.58
CA GLY A 479 -15.40 12.00 31.34
C GLY A 479 -16.79 11.72 31.94
N LEU A 480 -17.29 10.48 31.84
CA LEU A 480 -18.55 10.08 32.47
C LEU A 480 -18.48 10.09 34.00
N LEU A 481 -17.35 9.66 34.58
CA LEU A 481 -17.14 9.66 36.03
C LEU A 481 -16.97 11.09 36.57
N LEU A 482 -16.09 11.88 35.96
CA LEU A 482 -15.84 13.28 36.31
C LEU A 482 -17.07 14.16 36.07
N GLY A 483 -17.89 13.85 35.05
CA GLY A 483 -19.16 14.53 34.78
C GLY A 483 -20.23 14.35 35.87
N ARG A 484 -20.03 13.43 36.83
CA ARG A 484 -20.85 13.36 38.06
C ARG A 484 -20.53 14.49 39.03
N VAL A 485 -19.33 15.09 38.96
CA VAL A 485 -18.94 16.23 39.77
C VAL A 485 -19.58 17.50 39.18
N PRO A 486 -20.41 18.23 39.93
CA PRO A 486 -21.22 19.33 39.39
C PRO A 486 -20.37 20.49 38.85
N VAL A 487 -19.19 20.74 39.43
CA VAL A 487 -18.25 21.78 38.97
C VAL A 487 -17.66 21.43 37.62
N VAL A 488 -17.10 20.21 37.48
CA VAL A 488 -16.50 19.73 36.22
C VAL A 488 -17.55 19.64 35.11
N ARG A 489 -18.78 19.24 35.44
CA ARG A 489 -19.89 19.22 34.48
C ARG A 489 -20.22 20.62 33.96
N ARG A 490 -20.24 21.64 34.84
CA ARG A 490 -20.53 23.03 34.46
C ARG A 490 -19.40 23.63 33.63
N THR A 491 -18.16 23.42 34.02
CA THR A 491 -17.00 23.91 33.26
C THR A 491 -16.87 23.22 31.90
N ALA A 492 -17.09 21.90 31.82
CA ALA A 492 -17.12 21.16 30.55
C ALA A 492 -18.29 21.59 29.65
N LEU A 493 -19.47 21.87 30.20
CA LEU A 493 -20.59 22.43 29.42
C LEU A 493 -20.27 23.83 28.91
N CYS A 494 -19.69 24.70 29.74
CA CYS A 494 -19.29 26.04 29.32
C CYS A 494 -18.18 25.98 28.27
N ALA A 495 -17.14 25.16 28.46
CA ALA A 495 -16.08 24.96 27.48
C ALA A 495 -16.61 24.37 26.18
N GLY A 496 -17.55 23.42 26.25
CA GLY A 496 -18.22 22.84 25.09
C GLY A 496 -19.12 23.85 24.36
N CYS A 497 -19.84 24.71 25.09
CA CYS A 497 -20.64 25.79 24.50
C CYS A 497 -19.75 26.87 23.88
N VAL A 498 -18.67 27.27 24.56
CA VAL A 498 -17.67 28.21 24.02
C VAL A 498 -17.00 27.62 22.78
N PHE A 499 -16.63 26.33 22.79
CA PHE A 499 -16.12 25.65 21.60
C PHE A 499 -17.16 25.62 20.47
N ALA A 500 -18.43 25.30 20.75
CA ALA A 500 -19.49 25.32 19.75
C ALA A 500 -19.82 26.74 19.24
N VAL A 501 -19.63 27.78 20.04
CA VAL A 501 -19.88 29.19 19.65
C VAL A 501 -18.66 29.83 18.99
N VAL A 502 -17.44 29.38 19.28
CA VAL A 502 -16.20 29.96 18.75
C VAL A 502 -15.61 29.12 17.62
N ALA A 503 -15.47 27.79 17.80
CA ALA A 503 -14.86 26.91 16.80
C ALA A 503 -15.78 26.63 15.60
N LEU A 504 -17.10 26.59 15.81
CA LEU A 504 -18.07 26.32 14.75
C LEU A 504 -18.21 27.48 13.75
N PRO A 505 -18.18 28.77 14.16
CA PRO A 505 -18.08 29.89 13.22
C PRO A 505 -16.66 30.06 12.66
N VAL A 506 -15.59 29.84 13.45
CA VAL A 506 -14.21 29.95 12.95
C VAL A 506 -13.90 28.92 11.84
N SER A 507 -14.49 27.73 11.89
CA SER A 507 -14.37 26.73 10.81
C SER A 507 -15.17 27.08 9.55
N VAL A 508 -16.18 27.95 9.67
CA VAL A 508 -16.96 28.53 8.55
C VAL A 508 -16.29 29.80 8.00
N VAL A 509 -15.57 30.56 8.82
CA VAL A 509 -14.97 31.87 8.50
C VAL A 509 -13.46 31.79 8.19
N ALA A 510 -12.77 30.70 8.57
CA ALA A 510 -11.37 30.48 8.19
C ALA A 510 -11.21 30.52 6.66
N PRO A 511 -10.13 31.13 6.14
CA PRO A 511 -9.92 31.28 4.71
C PRO A 511 -10.07 29.93 4.01
N GLY A 512 -11.01 29.85 3.08
CA GLY A 512 -11.33 28.61 2.38
C GLY A 512 -10.11 28.02 1.69
N TRP A 513 -10.05 26.69 1.64
CA TRP A 513 -9.25 25.95 0.67
C TRP A 513 -10.01 25.93 -0.67
N PRO A 514 -9.34 26.18 -1.81
CA PRO A 514 -7.94 26.56 -1.93
C PRO A 514 -7.69 28.00 -1.49
N PRO A 515 -6.49 28.32 -0.98
CA PRO A 515 -6.18 29.66 -0.51
C PRO A 515 -6.33 30.71 -1.62
N PRO A 516 -6.82 31.93 -1.31
CA PRO A 516 -6.82 33.03 -2.28
C PRO A 516 -5.43 33.24 -2.89
N GLY A 517 -5.39 33.38 -4.22
CA GLY A 517 -4.15 33.56 -4.98
C GLY A 517 -3.37 32.27 -5.25
N TRP A 518 -3.95 31.08 -5.02
CA TRP A 518 -3.29 29.82 -5.37
C TRP A 518 -3.01 29.70 -6.88
N VAL A 519 -1.85 29.16 -7.21
CA VAL A 519 -1.36 28.98 -8.58
C VAL A 519 -1.07 27.52 -8.92
N LEU A 520 -0.63 26.73 -7.93
CA LEU A 520 -0.35 25.30 -8.03
C LEU A 520 -0.84 24.61 -6.76
N VAL A 521 -1.45 23.43 -6.90
CA VAL A 521 -1.71 22.51 -5.80
C VAL A 521 -1.11 21.15 -6.16
N ALA A 522 -0.27 20.60 -5.28
CA ALA A 522 0.08 19.19 -5.31
C ALA A 522 -0.93 18.44 -4.42
N CYS A 523 -1.70 17.56 -5.03
CA CYS A 523 -2.70 16.75 -4.34
C CYS A 523 -2.02 15.60 -3.59
N ASP A 524 -2.50 15.30 -2.38
CA ASP A 524 -2.12 14.08 -1.70
C ASP A 524 -2.85 12.89 -2.32
N VAL A 525 -2.15 12.18 -3.21
CA VAL A 525 -2.63 11.01 -3.92
C VAL A 525 -1.89 9.73 -3.52
N GLY A 526 -1.13 9.77 -2.41
CA GLY A 526 -0.23 8.70 -2.01
C GLY A 526 1.10 8.72 -2.80
N GLN A 527 1.65 7.55 -3.11
CA GLN A 527 2.86 7.46 -3.92
C GLN A 527 2.52 7.76 -5.39
N GLY A 528 2.78 8.99 -5.81
CA GLY A 528 2.55 9.45 -7.18
C GLY A 528 2.41 10.97 -7.30
N ASP A 529 2.11 11.43 -8.51
CA ASP A 529 1.93 12.84 -8.83
C ASP A 529 0.50 13.14 -9.26
N ALA A 530 -0.08 14.19 -8.69
CA ALA A 530 -1.24 14.86 -9.25
C ALA A 530 -1.15 16.36 -8.93
N LEU A 531 -0.79 17.14 -9.94
CA LEU A 531 -0.56 18.58 -9.82
C LEU A 531 -1.69 19.33 -10.52
N VAL A 532 -2.19 20.39 -9.88
CA VAL A 532 -3.31 21.19 -10.40
C VAL A 532 -2.86 22.64 -10.51
N LEU A 533 -2.87 23.18 -11.73
CA LEU A 533 -2.51 24.56 -12.04
C LEU A 533 -3.78 25.39 -12.22
N ASN A 534 -3.88 26.51 -11.50
CA ASN A 534 -5.06 27.37 -11.56
C ASN A 534 -5.12 28.16 -12.87
N ALA A 535 -6.00 27.76 -13.79
CA ALA A 535 -6.19 28.43 -15.08
C ALA A 535 -7.29 29.50 -15.04
N GLY A 536 -8.14 29.50 -14.02
CA GLY A 536 -9.23 30.46 -13.87
C GLY A 536 -10.29 29.99 -12.86
N ARG A 537 -11.40 30.71 -12.78
CA ARG A 537 -12.48 30.37 -11.85
C ARG A 537 -13.09 29.00 -12.22
N HIS A 538 -12.94 28.01 -11.34
CA HIS A 538 -13.36 26.62 -11.55
C HIS A 538 -12.67 25.91 -12.74
N MET A 539 -11.55 26.45 -13.24
CA MET A 539 -10.83 25.95 -14.41
C MET A 539 -9.37 25.68 -14.04
N ALA A 540 -8.84 24.50 -14.39
CA ALA A 540 -7.46 24.14 -14.10
C ALA A 540 -6.82 23.29 -15.19
N VAL A 541 -5.49 23.37 -15.31
CA VAL A 541 -4.70 22.35 -16.01
C VAL A 541 -4.28 21.29 -14.99
N VAL A 542 -4.44 20.02 -15.33
CA VAL A 542 -4.04 18.91 -14.47
C VAL A 542 -2.79 18.28 -15.07
N VAL A 543 -1.74 18.12 -14.28
CA VAL A 543 -0.50 17.44 -14.66
C VAL A 543 -0.37 16.21 -13.78
N ASP A 544 -0.48 15.04 -14.42
CA ASP A 544 -0.64 13.73 -13.81
C ASP A 544 -1.90 13.58 -12.93
N ALA A 545 -2.31 12.33 -12.70
CA ALA A 545 -3.56 11.96 -12.09
C ALA A 545 -3.40 11.04 -10.86
N GLY A 546 -2.17 10.73 -10.46
CA GLY A 546 -1.86 9.85 -9.33
C GLY A 546 -2.20 8.38 -9.59
N PRO A 547 -2.04 7.52 -8.57
CA PRO A 547 -2.36 6.09 -8.66
C PRO A 547 -3.85 5.76 -8.51
N ASP A 548 -4.62 6.62 -7.84
CA ASP A 548 -6.02 6.34 -7.48
C ASP A 548 -6.98 7.45 -7.95
N ALA A 549 -8.08 7.04 -8.58
CA ALA A 549 -9.10 7.94 -9.11
C ALA A 549 -9.87 8.68 -8.01
N GLY A 550 -10.05 8.10 -6.83
CA GLY A 550 -10.74 8.73 -5.72
C GLY A 550 -9.97 9.91 -5.14
N SER A 551 -8.66 9.74 -4.92
CA SER A 551 -7.79 10.76 -4.33
C SER A 551 -7.72 12.03 -5.18
N VAL A 552 -7.46 11.91 -6.49
CA VAL A 552 -7.38 13.06 -7.41
C VAL A 552 -8.75 13.73 -7.61
N ASP A 553 -9.82 12.95 -7.69
CA ASP A 553 -11.19 13.49 -7.82
C ASP A 553 -11.57 14.32 -6.57
N ASN A 554 -11.27 13.79 -5.38
CA ASN A 554 -11.50 14.49 -4.13
C ASN A 554 -10.70 15.80 -4.06
N CYS A 555 -9.43 15.79 -4.47
CA CYS A 555 -8.61 16.99 -4.53
C CYS A 555 -9.23 18.04 -5.46
N LEU A 556 -9.52 17.68 -6.72
CA LEU A 556 -10.12 18.59 -7.69
C LEU A 556 -11.49 19.11 -7.25
N HIS A 557 -12.27 18.30 -6.54
CA HIS A 557 -13.54 18.71 -5.94
C HIS A 557 -13.35 19.72 -4.79
N ARG A 558 -12.36 19.50 -3.90
CA ARG A 558 -11.96 20.48 -2.87
C ARG A 558 -11.49 21.80 -3.48
N LEU A 559 -10.82 21.75 -4.63
CA LEU A 559 -10.39 22.91 -5.40
C LEU A 559 -11.53 23.60 -6.16
N GLY A 560 -12.70 22.95 -6.25
CA GLY A 560 -13.85 23.46 -7.00
C GLY A 560 -13.64 23.48 -8.51
N VAL A 561 -12.78 22.61 -9.05
CA VAL A 561 -12.49 22.52 -10.49
C VAL A 561 -13.64 21.79 -11.20
N ARG A 562 -14.20 22.43 -12.22
CA ARG A 562 -15.28 21.91 -13.08
C ARG A 562 -14.86 21.76 -14.53
N GLN A 563 -13.84 22.51 -14.96
CA GLN A 563 -13.31 22.50 -16.31
C GLN A 563 -11.82 22.17 -16.27
N VAL A 564 -11.40 21.19 -17.07
CA VAL A 564 -10.01 20.79 -17.24
C VAL A 564 -9.68 20.88 -18.73
N PRO A 565 -9.33 22.06 -19.25
CA PRO A 565 -9.10 22.22 -20.69
C PRO A 565 -7.96 21.35 -21.21
N LEU A 566 -6.97 21.05 -20.35
CA LEU A 566 -5.82 20.22 -20.67
C LEU A 566 -5.44 19.35 -19.47
N ILE A 567 -5.27 18.05 -19.73
CA ILE A 567 -4.59 17.10 -18.86
C ILE A 567 -3.23 16.82 -19.50
N VAL A 568 -2.14 16.91 -18.75
CA VAL A 568 -0.82 16.47 -19.21
C VAL A 568 -0.45 15.22 -18.42
N ILE A 569 -0.27 14.09 -19.09
CA ILE A 569 0.28 12.87 -18.48
C ILE A 569 1.75 12.79 -18.86
N THR A 570 2.62 12.98 -17.87
CA THR A 570 4.06 13.12 -18.09
C THR A 570 4.66 11.84 -18.65
N HIS A 571 4.28 10.69 -18.09
CA HIS A 571 4.60 9.35 -18.58
C HIS A 571 3.58 8.31 -18.08
N LEU A 572 3.64 7.07 -18.57
CA LEU A 572 2.56 6.08 -18.41
C LEU A 572 2.76 5.10 -17.24
N HIS A 573 3.43 5.52 -16.17
CA HIS A 573 3.43 4.73 -14.93
C HIS A 573 2.12 4.89 -14.15
N ALA A 574 1.79 3.87 -13.36
CA ALA A 574 0.52 3.77 -12.67
C ALA A 574 0.31 4.91 -11.66
N ASP A 575 1.38 5.37 -11.03
CA ASP A 575 1.44 6.49 -10.08
C ASP A 575 1.29 7.89 -10.71
N HIS A 576 1.21 7.98 -12.05
CA HIS A 576 0.92 9.21 -12.80
C HIS A 576 -0.39 9.12 -13.60
N LEU A 577 -0.75 7.93 -14.09
CA LEU A 577 -1.92 7.71 -14.95
C LEU A 577 -3.13 7.11 -14.21
N GLY A 578 -2.90 6.31 -13.16
CA GLY A 578 -3.89 5.40 -12.58
C GLY A 578 -5.21 6.07 -12.16
N GLY A 579 -5.14 7.33 -11.76
CA GLY A 579 -6.30 8.14 -11.36
C GLY A 579 -7.01 8.92 -12.47
N LEU A 580 -6.67 8.73 -13.76
CA LEU A 580 -7.25 9.50 -14.88
C LEU A 580 -8.78 9.54 -14.86
N ALA A 581 -9.43 8.40 -14.60
CA ALA A 581 -10.88 8.31 -14.49
C ALA A 581 -11.48 9.24 -13.40
N GLY A 582 -10.71 9.58 -12.37
CA GLY A 582 -11.06 10.55 -11.34
C GLY A 582 -11.08 11.98 -11.86
N VAL A 583 -10.12 12.36 -12.71
CA VAL A 583 -10.06 13.68 -13.34
C VAL A 583 -11.25 13.89 -14.28
N LEU A 584 -11.60 12.87 -15.07
CA LEU A 584 -12.71 12.90 -16.04
C LEU A 584 -14.09 12.98 -15.37
N ARG A 585 -14.20 12.58 -14.10
CA ARG A 585 -15.49 12.39 -13.43
C ARG A 585 -16.19 13.71 -13.16
N GLY A 586 -17.33 13.94 -13.83
CA GLY A 586 -18.19 15.10 -13.57
C GLY A 586 -17.56 16.45 -13.97
N ARG A 587 -16.52 16.44 -14.81
CA ARG A 587 -15.82 17.63 -15.29
C ARG A 587 -15.82 17.69 -16.82
N SER A 588 -15.81 18.89 -17.37
CA SER A 588 -15.61 19.10 -18.80
C SER A 588 -14.12 19.06 -19.10
N VAL A 589 -13.67 18.08 -19.89
CA VAL A 589 -12.25 17.89 -20.22
C VAL A 589 -12.02 18.15 -21.70
N GLY A 590 -11.01 18.97 -22.03
CA GLY A 590 -10.72 19.38 -23.40
C GLY A 590 -9.84 18.40 -24.18
N ALA A 591 -8.61 18.19 -23.70
CA ALA A 591 -7.64 17.29 -24.32
C ALA A 591 -6.73 16.61 -23.27
N VAL A 592 -6.15 15.46 -23.64
CA VAL A 592 -5.07 14.80 -22.89
C VAL A 592 -3.80 14.88 -23.72
N GLU A 593 -2.75 15.49 -23.18
CA GLU A 593 -1.42 15.55 -23.78
C GLU A 593 -0.50 14.53 -23.14
N VAL A 594 0.21 13.75 -23.97
CA VAL A 594 1.09 12.65 -23.54
C VAL A 594 2.50 12.83 -24.08
N GLY A 595 3.47 12.23 -23.37
CA GLY A 595 4.87 12.19 -23.78
C GLY A 595 5.10 11.37 -25.05
N PRO A 596 6.31 11.42 -25.63
CA PRO A 596 6.61 10.74 -26.89
C PRO A 596 6.73 9.22 -26.77
N LEU A 597 6.93 8.68 -25.55
CA LEU A 597 7.04 7.25 -25.29
C LEU A 597 5.70 6.67 -24.80
N HIS A 598 5.17 5.66 -25.51
CA HIS A 598 3.90 5.00 -25.18
C HIS A 598 4.08 3.64 -24.48
N GLU A 599 5.00 3.60 -23.52
CA GLU A 599 5.29 2.41 -22.73
C GLU A 599 4.94 2.61 -21.25
N PRO A 600 4.33 1.62 -20.58
CA PRO A 600 3.94 0.30 -21.11
C PRO A 600 2.74 0.34 -22.09
N ALA A 601 2.73 -0.54 -23.11
CA ALA A 601 1.69 -0.56 -24.15
C ALA A 601 0.26 -0.77 -23.59
N LEU A 602 0.12 -1.53 -22.49
CA LEU A 602 -1.17 -1.73 -21.82
C LEU A 602 -1.71 -0.42 -21.20
N ALA A 603 -0.84 0.38 -20.60
CA ALA A 603 -1.19 1.67 -20.03
C ALA A 603 -1.62 2.67 -21.11
N TRP A 604 -0.92 2.66 -22.25
CA TRP A 604 -1.29 3.43 -23.44
C TRP A 604 -2.68 3.03 -23.98
N ALA A 605 -2.94 1.73 -24.10
CA ALA A 605 -4.23 1.22 -24.55
C ALA A 605 -5.37 1.62 -23.60
N ASP A 606 -5.14 1.63 -22.29
CA ASP A 606 -6.14 2.04 -21.32
C ASP A 606 -6.44 3.54 -21.37
N LEU A 607 -5.42 4.40 -21.39
CA LEU A 607 -5.58 5.84 -21.59
C LEU A 607 -6.35 6.12 -22.89
N SER A 608 -5.97 5.46 -23.98
CA SER A 608 -6.61 5.63 -25.29
C SER A 608 -8.09 5.25 -25.25
N ARG A 609 -8.45 4.14 -24.59
CA ARG A 609 -9.86 3.75 -24.39
C ARG A 609 -10.61 4.78 -23.56
N GLN A 610 -10.04 5.24 -22.45
CA GLN A 610 -10.71 6.22 -21.56
C GLN A 610 -10.93 7.55 -22.29
N ALA A 611 -9.93 8.04 -23.01
CA ALA A 611 -10.03 9.26 -23.82
C ALA A 611 -11.07 9.11 -24.94
N HIS A 612 -11.06 8.01 -25.68
CA HIS A 612 -12.02 7.75 -26.74
C HIS A 612 -13.46 7.64 -26.23
N ALA A 613 -13.67 6.92 -25.12
CA ALA A 613 -14.98 6.79 -24.48
C ALA A 613 -15.54 8.13 -23.98
N ALA A 614 -14.66 9.06 -23.60
CA ALA A 614 -15.03 10.41 -23.16
C ALA A 614 -15.09 11.43 -24.31
N GLY A 615 -14.76 11.05 -25.54
CA GLY A 615 -14.71 11.96 -26.69
C GLY A 615 -13.58 13.00 -26.62
N ILE A 616 -12.47 12.69 -25.93
CA ILE A 616 -11.37 13.60 -25.67
C ILE A 616 -10.22 13.34 -26.65
N ALA A 617 -9.65 14.40 -27.22
CA ALA A 617 -8.50 14.29 -28.11
C ALA A 617 -7.22 13.97 -27.32
N VAL A 618 -6.42 13.02 -27.83
CA VAL A 618 -5.09 12.71 -27.30
C VAL A 618 -4.04 13.45 -28.15
N LEU A 619 -3.34 14.40 -27.55
CA LEU A 619 -2.30 15.22 -28.15
C LEU A 619 -0.92 14.65 -27.81
N ARG A 620 0.04 14.80 -28.73
CA ARG A 620 1.44 14.45 -28.46
C ARG A 620 2.23 15.70 -28.16
N SER A 621 2.95 15.69 -27.05
CA SER A 621 3.81 16.78 -26.63
C SER A 621 5.04 16.89 -27.54
N ARG A 622 5.42 18.13 -27.88
CA ARG A 622 6.66 18.43 -28.64
C ARG A 622 7.53 19.42 -27.87
N VAL A 623 8.84 19.18 -27.85
CA VAL A 623 9.80 20.09 -27.23
C VAL A 623 9.71 21.49 -27.85
N GLY A 624 9.74 22.52 -27.01
CA GLY A 624 9.60 23.91 -27.40
C GLY A 624 8.14 24.36 -27.63
N GLU A 625 7.18 23.44 -27.64
CA GLU A 625 5.77 23.77 -27.78
C GLU A 625 5.29 24.65 -26.62
N ARG A 626 4.51 25.69 -26.95
CA ARG A 626 3.94 26.63 -26.00
C ARG A 626 2.43 26.62 -26.10
N ARG A 627 1.77 26.56 -24.95
CA ARG A 627 0.31 26.62 -24.83
C ARG A 627 -0.09 27.63 -23.77
N THR A 628 -1.25 28.24 -23.93
CA THR A 628 -1.83 29.11 -22.91
C THR A 628 -3.24 28.62 -22.60
N VAL A 629 -3.47 28.30 -21.33
CA VAL A 629 -4.77 27.86 -20.81
C VAL A 629 -5.18 28.83 -19.71
N GLY A 630 -6.09 29.75 -20.04
CA GLY A 630 -6.49 30.82 -19.13
C GLY A 630 -5.30 31.65 -18.66
N ALA A 631 -5.06 31.70 -17.34
CA ALA A 631 -3.93 32.42 -16.74
C ALA A 631 -2.59 31.66 -16.75
N VAL A 632 -2.57 30.41 -17.26
CA VAL A 632 -1.40 29.53 -17.21
C VAL A 632 -0.74 29.45 -18.58
N GLY A 633 0.51 29.89 -18.68
CA GLY A 633 1.38 29.65 -19.83
C GLY A 633 2.25 28.41 -19.61
N LEU A 634 2.18 27.44 -20.51
CA LEU A 634 2.93 26.19 -20.49
C LEU A 634 3.97 26.21 -21.62
N GLN A 635 5.18 25.75 -21.33
CA GLN A 635 6.21 25.46 -22.32
C GLN A 635 6.80 24.09 -22.05
N VAL A 636 6.82 23.22 -23.05
CA VAL A 636 7.47 21.91 -22.98
C VAL A 636 8.98 22.09 -23.14
N LEU A 637 9.76 21.70 -22.13
CA LEU A 637 11.22 21.70 -22.18
C LEU A 637 11.79 20.33 -22.55
N GLY A 638 11.11 19.25 -22.17
CA GLY A 638 11.57 17.88 -22.40
C GLY A 638 10.42 16.87 -22.47
N PRO A 639 10.71 15.62 -22.85
CA PRO A 639 12.06 15.10 -23.07
C PRO A 639 12.62 15.51 -24.44
N ILE A 640 13.93 15.77 -24.55
CA ILE A 640 14.60 16.20 -25.82
C ILE A 640 14.43 15.14 -26.92
N ALA A 641 14.47 13.86 -26.54
CA ALA A 641 14.13 12.71 -27.35
C ALA A 641 13.46 11.64 -26.45
N ALA A 642 12.73 10.69 -27.04
CA ALA A 642 12.29 9.52 -26.29
C ALA A 642 13.53 8.69 -25.89
N PHE A 643 13.63 8.36 -24.60
CA PHE A 643 14.74 7.57 -24.07
C PHE A 643 14.42 6.09 -24.19
N HIS A 644 15.42 5.31 -24.60
CA HIS A 644 15.38 3.86 -24.71
C HIS A 644 16.68 3.27 -24.14
N GLY A 645 16.60 2.14 -23.42
CA GLY A 645 17.76 1.47 -22.84
C GLY A 645 18.37 2.15 -21.62
N THR A 646 17.65 3.09 -20.99
CA THR A 646 18.02 3.70 -19.71
C THR A 646 17.47 2.87 -18.54
N ARG A 647 17.87 3.23 -17.31
CA ARG A 647 17.36 2.56 -16.09
C ARG A 647 15.83 2.57 -16.01
N SER A 648 15.20 3.64 -16.46
CA SER A 648 13.75 3.77 -16.57
C SER A 648 13.40 4.68 -17.75
N ASP A 649 13.10 4.05 -18.89
CA ASP A 649 12.76 4.74 -20.14
C ASP A 649 11.50 5.60 -20.03
N PRO A 650 10.40 5.14 -19.38
CA PRO A 650 9.23 5.99 -19.13
C PRO A 650 9.56 7.22 -18.27
N ASN A 651 10.37 7.06 -17.21
CA ASN A 651 10.75 8.17 -16.32
C ASN A 651 11.58 9.22 -17.06
N ASN A 652 12.63 8.79 -17.77
CA ASN A 652 13.47 9.70 -18.54
C ASN A 652 12.74 10.33 -19.74
N SER A 653 11.68 9.68 -20.23
CA SER A 653 10.79 10.23 -21.26
C SER A 653 9.63 11.07 -20.69
N SER A 654 9.69 11.46 -19.40
CA SER A 654 8.70 12.34 -18.78
C SER A 654 8.64 13.70 -19.45
N ILE A 655 7.44 14.21 -19.67
CA ILE A 655 7.25 15.61 -20.04
C ILE A 655 7.77 16.51 -18.91
N VAL A 656 8.69 17.42 -19.26
CA VAL A 656 9.16 18.48 -18.37
C VAL A 656 8.56 19.81 -18.80
N LEU A 657 7.82 20.46 -17.90
CA LEU A 657 7.09 21.69 -18.19
C LEU A 657 7.66 22.89 -17.44
N ARG A 658 7.91 23.97 -18.17
CA ARG A 658 8.05 25.30 -17.59
C ARG A 658 6.70 25.99 -17.63
N VAL A 659 6.25 26.45 -16.47
CA VAL A 659 4.95 27.09 -16.30
C VAL A 659 5.12 28.53 -15.84
N ARG A 660 4.46 29.46 -16.52
CA ARG A 660 4.38 30.87 -16.11
C ARG A 660 2.95 31.20 -15.69
N THR A 661 2.79 31.66 -14.45
CA THR A 661 1.49 32.07 -13.90
C THR A 661 1.68 33.09 -12.78
N ALA A 662 0.80 34.08 -12.69
CA ALA A 662 0.85 35.15 -11.68
C ALA A 662 2.23 35.82 -11.49
N GLY A 663 3.00 35.99 -12.57
CA GLY A 663 4.35 36.58 -12.54
C GLY A 663 5.43 35.68 -11.94
N ARG A 664 5.16 34.38 -11.76
CA ARG A 664 6.09 33.37 -11.23
C ARG A 664 6.35 32.26 -12.24
N THR A 665 7.54 31.68 -12.15
CA THR A 665 7.97 30.56 -12.97
C THR A 665 8.02 29.29 -12.12
N LEU A 666 7.33 28.25 -12.57
CA LEU A 666 7.33 26.93 -11.94
C LEU A 666 7.98 25.95 -12.93
N LEU A 667 8.76 25.00 -12.42
CA LEU A 667 9.28 23.88 -13.19
C LEU A 667 8.66 22.58 -12.68
N LEU A 668 7.92 21.89 -13.54
CA LEU A 668 7.34 20.59 -13.28
C LEU A 668 8.22 19.55 -13.97
N ALA A 669 9.12 18.93 -13.21
CA ALA A 669 10.19 18.08 -13.76
C ALA A 669 9.75 16.65 -14.13
N GLY A 670 8.47 16.31 -13.92
CA GLY A 670 8.00 14.92 -14.04
C GLY A 670 8.89 13.98 -13.23
N ASP A 671 9.17 12.80 -13.78
CA ASP A 671 10.06 11.81 -13.17
C ASP A 671 11.40 11.71 -13.90
N ALA A 672 11.82 12.79 -14.55
CA ALA A 672 13.12 12.87 -15.22
C ALA A 672 14.24 12.44 -14.25
N GLU A 673 14.98 11.38 -14.60
CA GLU A 673 16.17 10.94 -13.86
C GLU A 673 17.42 11.62 -14.43
N VAL A 674 18.61 11.18 -13.99
CA VAL A 674 19.89 11.83 -14.31
C VAL A 674 20.09 12.03 -15.81
N GLN A 675 19.75 11.05 -16.67
CA GLN A 675 19.96 11.15 -18.12
C GLN A 675 19.07 12.23 -18.76
N ALA A 676 17.80 12.31 -18.36
CA ALA A 676 16.89 13.34 -18.85
C ALA A 676 17.26 14.73 -18.32
N GLN A 677 17.71 14.83 -17.07
CA GLN A 677 18.21 16.06 -16.47
C GLN A 677 19.48 16.56 -17.17
N ASP A 678 20.44 15.66 -17.44
CA ASP A 678 21.67 15.97 -18.16
C ASP A 678 21.39 16.41 -19.61
N ALA A 679 20.46 15.74 -20.30
CA ALA A 679 20.05 16.13 -21.65
C ALA A 679 19.44 17.55 -21.69
N LEU A 680 18.66 17.93 -20.67
CA LEU A 680 18.11 19.29 -20.56
C LEU A 680 19.19 20.34 -20.31
N LEU A 681 20.19 20.01 -19.46
CA LEU A 681 21.35 20.87 -19.20
C LEU A 681 22.19 21.04 -20.47
N ALA A 682 22.50 19.93 -21.16
CA ALA A 682 23.28 19.93 -22.40
C ALA A 682 22.58 20.69 -23.53
N ALA A 683 21.25 20.64 -23.58
CA ALA A 683 20.45 21.41 -24.53
C ALA A 683 20.40 22.92 -24.22
N GLY A 684 20.99 23.38 -23.12
CA GLY A 684 20.94 24.78 -22.69
C GLY A 684 19.53 25.25 -22.35
N ALA A 685 18.67 24.36 -21.86
CA ALA A 685 17.31 24.71 -21.48
C ALA A 685 17.31 25.72 -20.31
N ASP A 686 16.45 26.74 -20.37
CA ASP A 686 16.26 27.67 -19.26
C ASP A 686 15.44 26.99 -18.14
N LEU A 687 16.15 26.43 -17.16
CA LEU A 687 15.61 25.67 -16.04
C LEU A 687 15.25 26.53 -14.82
N HIS A 688 15.58 27.82 -14.81
CA HIS A 688 15.36 28.68 -13.65
C HIS A 688 13.86 28.78 -13.30
N ALA A 689 13.51 28.47 -12.04
CA ALA A 689 12.14 28.52 -11.55
C ALA A 689 12.05 28.92 -10.07
N ASP A 690 11.03 29.70 -9.72
CA ASP A 690 10.72 30.04 -8.33
C ASP A 690 10.23 28.82 -7.53
N VAL A 691 9.51 27.90 -8.20
CA VAL A 691 8.90 26.71 -7.60
C VAL A 691 9.30 25.48 -8.43
N LEU A 692 9.83 24.47 -7.77
CA LEU A 692 10.19 23.19 -8.38
C LEU A 692 9.28 22.08 -7.85
N LYS A 693 8.59 21.34 -8.74
CA LYS A 693 8.18 19.97 -8.40
C LYS A 693 9.43 19.11 -8.52
N VAL A 694 9.88 18.56 -7.39
CA VAL A 694 11.11 17.77 -7.32
C VAL A 694 10.94 16.52 -8.17
N PRO A 695 11.89 16.19 -9.06
CA PRO A 695 11.75 15.05 -9.96
C PRO A 695 11.63 13.72 -9.21
N HIS A 696 10.89 12.77 -9.79
CA HIS A 696 10.82 11.38 -9.36
C HIS A 696 10.52 11.21 -7.87
N HIS A 697 9.50 11.94 -7.39
CA HIS A 697 9.05 11.98 -5.99
C HIS A 697 10.18 12.24 -4.96
N GLY A 698 11.29 12.86 -5.39
CA GLY A 698 12.48 13.07 -4.57
C GLY A 698 13.41 11.86 -4.47
N SER A 699 13.47 11.01 -5.49
CA SER A 699 14.42 9.87 -5.55
C SER A 699 15.88 10.31 -5.44
N ALA A 700 16.77 9.35 -5.15
CA ALA A 700 18.21 9.64 -5.11
C ALA A 700 18.82 9.94 -6.49
N TYR A 701 18.06 9.81 -7.59
CA TYR A 701 18.51 9.99 -8.97
C TYR A 701 18.35 11.43 -9.47
N GLY A 702 18.60 12.40 -8.60
CA GLY A 702 18.62 13.82 -8.94
C GLY A 702 20.05 14.31 -9.19
N ASP A 703 20.31 14.87 -10.36
CA ASP A 703 21.59 15.51 -10.71
C ASP A 703 21.76 16.81 -9.91
N PRO A 704 22.84 16.92 -9.11
CA PRO A 704 23.29 18.17 -8.50
C PRO A 704 23.15 19.42 -9.36
N ARG A 705 23.68 19.37 -10.58
CA ARG A 705 23.79 20.52 -11.51
C ARG A 705 22.41 20.98 -11.97
N PHE A 706 21.46 20.04 -12.05
CA PHE A 706 20.08 20.34 -12.38
C PHE A 706 19.45 21.22 -11.29
N PHE A 707 19.56 20.83 -10.02
CA PHE A 707 19.02 21.65 -8.93
C PHE A 707 19.65 23.04 -8.87
N ASP A 708 20.97 23.12 -9.07
CA ASP A 708 21.71 24.38 -9.03
C ASP A 708 21.26 25.35 -10.14
N GLN A 709 21.00 24.84 -11.35
CA GLN A 709 20.46 25.61 -12.46
C GLN A 709 18.99 26.04 -12.25
N VAL A 710 18.19 25.22 -11.56
CA VAL A 710 16.80 25.58 -11.24
C VAL A 710 16.74 26.68 -10.19
N HIS A 711 17.59 26.60 -9.16
CA HIS A 711 17.67 27.51 -8.02
C HIS A 711 16.29 27.87 -7.38
N PRO A 712 15.52 26.86 -6.89
CA PRO A 712 14.15 27.09 -6.45
C PRO A 712 14.05 27.80 -5.09
N LEU A 713 13.05 28.68 -4.95
CA LEU A 713 12.66 29.25 -3.66
C LEU A 713 11.77 28.27 -2.87
N VAL A 714 10.94 27.52 -3.59
CA VAL A 714 10.03 26.51 -3.04
C VAL A 714 10.24 25.20 -3.78
N ALA A 715 10.38 24.10 -3.03
CA ALA A 715 10.45 22.75 -3.59
C ALA A 715 9.26 21.92 -3.07
N ILE A 716 8.50 21.33 -3.98
CA ILE A 716 7.35 20.48 -3.64
C ILE A 716 7.71 19.04 -3.97
N VAL A 717 7.56 18.17 -2.99
CA VAL A 717 7.72 16.72 -3.14
C VAL A 717 6.34 16.08 -2.99
N SER A 718 5.79 15.61 -4.10
CA SER A 718 4.61 14.73 -4.08
C SER A 718 5.09 13.30 -3.86
N VAL A 719 4.71 12.68 -2.75
CA VAL A 719 5.20 11.40 -2.26
C VAL A 719 4.23 10.80 -1.24
N GLY A 720 4.17 9.47 -1.15
CA GLY A 720 3.30 8.76 -0.21
C GLY A 720 3.96 8.51 1.15
N ALA A 721 3.15 8.49 2.21
CA ALA A 721 3.58 8.01 3.53
C ALA A 721 3.95 6.51 3.47
N ASP A 722 5.02 6.12 4.17
CA ASP A 722 5.52 4.74 4.26
C ASP A 722 5.75 4.06 2.90
N ASN A 723 6.18 4.83 1.88
CA ASN A 723 6.49 4.26 0.57
C ASN A 723 7.73 3.34 0.64
N PRO A 724 7.70 2.17 -0.05
CA PRO A 724 8.78 1.18 0.02
C PRO A 724 10.05 1.60 -0.72
N TYR A 725 10.00 2.71 -1.49
CA TYR A 725 11.10 3.18 -2.33
C TYR A 725 12.13 4.02 -1.56
N GLY A 726 11.83 4.39 -0.31
CA GLY A 726 12.69 5.26 0.49
C GLY A 726 12.69 6.72 0.02
N HIS A 727 11.63 7.13 -0.70
CA HIS A 727 11.46 8.52 -1.15
C HIS A 727 10.80 9.37 -0.05
N PRO A 728 11.06 10.68 0.02
CA PRO A 728 12.17 11.37 -0.64
C PRO A 728 13.52 11.02 0.01
N SER A 729 14.56 10.95 -0.80
CA SER A 729 15.94 10.72 -0.36
C SER A 729 16.42 11.83 0.57
N ALA A 730 17.10 11.44 1.66
CA ALA A 730 17.74 12.37 2.58
C ALA A 730 18.77 13.27 1.89
N SER A 731 19.46 12.79 0.85
CA SER A 731 20.47 13.57 0.11
C SER A 731 19.84 14.73 -0.67
N VAL A 732 18.69 14.49 -1.32
CA VAL A 732 17.94 15.52 -2.07
C VAL A 732 17.37 16.56 -1.11
N LEU A 733 16.76 16.13 0.00
CA LEU A 733 16.25 17.06 1.02
C LEU A 733 17.35 17.93 1.62
N ALA A 734 18.50 17.35 1.96
CA ALA A 734 19.64 18.10 2.50
C ALA A 734 20.17 19.12 1.49
N ARG A 735 20.18 18.79 0.19
CA ARG A 735 20.58 19.73 -0.87
C ARG A 735 19.61 20.91 -0.96
N LEU A 736 18.31 20.65 -1.10
CA LEU A 736 17.29 21.70 -1.17
C LEU A 736 17.35 22.62 0.05
N GLN A 737 17.58 22.04 1.24
CA GLN A 737 17.76 22.80 2.46
C GLN A 737 19.03 23.68 2.44
N ARG A 738 20.17 23.18 1.94
CA ARG A 738 21.41 23.98 1.79
C ARG A 738 21.24 25.14 0.82
N MET A 739 20.43 24.96 -0.23
CA MET A 739 20.08 26.02 -1.18
C MET A 739 19.11 27.06 -0.58
N GLY A 740 18.61 26.84 0.63
CA GLY A 740 17.63 27.71 1.28
C GLY A 740 16.21 27.57 0.72
N ALA A 741 15.93 26.53 -0.07
CA ALA A 741 14.61 26.27 -0.60
C ALA A 741 13.65 25.83 0.51
N GLN A 742 12.44 26.38 0.52
CA GLN A 742 11.38 25.90 1.41
C GLN A 742 10.76 24.62 0.82
N THR A 743 11.02 23.47 1.46
CA THR A 743 10.50 22.18 1.02
C THR A 743 9.14 21.85 1.65
N GLY A 744 8.14 21.54 0.85
CA GLY A 744 6.86 20.98 1.29
C GLY A 744 6.71 19.53 0.83
N ARG A 745 6.11 18.65 1.65
CA ARG A 745 5.92 17.22 1.31
C ARG A 745 4.50 16.73 1.54
N THR A 746 3.89 16.08 0.55
CA THR A 746 2.49 15.61 0.68
C THR A 746 2.32 14.53 1.73
N ASP A 747 3.30 13.65 1.93
CA ASP A 747 3.26 12.57 2.94
C ASP A 747 3.15 13.07 4.39
N ARG A 748 3.59 14.30 4.65
CA ARG A 748 3.53 14.94 5.98
C ARG A 748 2.41 15.97 6.10
N ASP A 749 2.17 16.69 5.01
CA ASP A 749 1.40 17.93 5.02
C ASP A 749 0.03 17.79 4.31
N GLY A 750 -0.26 16.66 3.69
CA GLY A 750 -1.45 16.46 2.85
C GLY A 750 -1.38 17.28 1.56
N ASP A 751 -2.51 17.81 1.08
CA ASP A 751 -2.49 18.69 -0.10
C ASP A 751 -1.63 19.94 0.18
N LEU A 752 -0.79 20.31 -0.79
CA LEU A 752 0.09 21.48 -0.73
C LEU A 752 -0.29 22.50 -1.79
N ALA A 753 -0.73 23.68 -1.36
CA ALA A 753 -1.03 24.81 -2.24
C ALA A 753 0.12 25.83 -2.23
N VAL A 754 0.59 26.19 -3.41
CA VAL A 754 1.41 27.39 -3.62
C VAL A 754 0.50 28.53 -4.01
N ALA A 755 0.59 29.65 -3.28
CA ALA A 755 -0.17 30.85 -3.54
C ALA A 755 0.74 32.08 -3.69
N VAL A 756 0.33 32.99 -4.57
CA VAL A 756 0.97 34.29 -4.76
C VAL A 756 0.06 35.37 -4.17
N ARG A 757 0.55 36.13 -3.19
CA ARG A 757 -0.17 37.27 -2.60
C ARG A 757 0.75 38.48 -2.49
N ALA A 758 0.31 39.62 -3.00
CA ALA A 758 1.11 40.86 -3.04
C ALA A 758 2.53 40.61 -3.59
N GLY A 759 2.63 39.79 -4.65
CA GLY A 759 3.91 39.43 -5.27
C GLY A 759 4.78 38.45 -4.48
N ARG A 760 4.36 37.91 -3.32
CA ARG A 760 5.13 36.94 -2.52
C ARG A 760 4.56 35.53 -2.61
N LEU A 761 5.43 34.52 -2.56
CA LEU A 761 5.07 33.09 -2.55
C LEU A 761 4.77 32.60 -1.14
N TYR A 762 3.73 31.79 -1.02
CA TYR A 762 3.31 31.12 0.20
C TYR A 762 3.04 29.65 -0.10
N VAL A 763 3.50 28.77 0.78
CA VAL A 763 3.15 27.33 0.78
C VAL A 763 2.17 27.09 1.93
N ILE A 764 1.01 26.53 1.63
CA ILE A 764 -0.08 26.30 2.57
C ILE A 764 -0.51 24.84 2.46
N SER A 765 -0.62 24.15 3.60
CA SER A 765 -0.97 22.74 3.67
C SER A 765 -2.34 22.49 4.32
N THR A 766 -2.93 21.33 4.05
CA THR A 766 -4.18 20.88 4.71
C THR A 766 -3.97 20.08 6.01
N GLY A 767 -2.75 19.57 6.26
CA GLY A 767 -2.42 18.72 7.40
C GLY A 767 -2.31 19.45 8.75
N ALA A 768 -2.54 18.71 9.85
CA ALA A 768 -2.66 19.22 11.23
C ALA A 768 -1.34 19.69 11.89
N HIS A 769 -0.27 19.93 11.15
CA HIS A 769 1.01 20.40 11.71
C HIS A 769 1.36 21.80 11.17
N ARG A 770 0.80 22.80 11.88
CA ARG A 770 1.05 24.26 11.87
C ARG A 770 0.01 25.11 11.13
N PRO A 771 -0.78 25.92 11.84
CA PRO A 771 -1.33 27.15 11.30
C PRO A 771 -0.31 28.28 11.48
N ALA A 772 0.22 28.82 10.39
CA ALA A 772 0.56 30.24 10.19
C ALA A 772 1.44 30.37 8.95
N GLY A 773 0.86 30.89 7.85
CA GLY A 773 1.64 31.34 6.70
C GLY A 773 2.56 32.47 7.14
N ARG A 774 3.86 32.18 7.32
CA ARG A 774 4.88 33.21 7.47
C ARG A 774 5.26 33.72 6.08
N PRO A 775 5.34 35.05 5.88
CA PRO A 775 5.96 35.59 4.68
C PRO A 775 7.42 35.13 4.61
N ILE A 776 7.83 34.60 3.46
CA ILE A 776 9.22 34.22 3.21
C ILE A 776 10.03 35.51 3.05
N HIS A 777 10.92 35.78 3.99
CA HIS A 777 11.99 36.78 3.91
C HIS A 777 13.33 36.06 4.10
N ARG A 778 14.38 36.48 3.39
CA ARG A 778 15.77 36.01 3.61
C ARG A 778 16.14 36.17 5.11
N PRO A 779 16.43 35.11 5.88
CA PRO A 779 16.79 35.26 7.29
C PRO A 779 18.31 35.17 7.52
N ALA A 780 18.80 36.00 8.44
CA ALA A 780 20.14 35.99 9.02
C ALA A 780 20.31 34.88 10.08
N ALA A 781 21.56 34.43 10.26
CA ALA A 781 21.96 33.25 11.02
C ALA A 781 21.78 33.37 12.55
N ARG A 782 21.35 32.28 13.21
CA ARG A 782 21.49 32.09 14.67
C ARG A 782 21.76 30.62 15.04
N ALA A 783 22.61 30.44 16.04
CA ALA A 783 23.36 29.23 16.41
C ALA A 783 22.56 28.12 17.16
N PRO A 784 23.07 26.86 17.18
CA PRO A 784 22.46 25.73 17.89
C PRO A 784 23.10 25.40 19.26
N PRO A 785 22.43 24.61 20.13
CA PRO A 785 22.91 24.27 21.47
C PRO A 785 23.83 23.03 21.49
N ARG A 786 24.70 22.99 22.51
CA ARG A 786 25.71 21.95 22.79
C ARG A 786 25.10 20.72 23.48
N HIS A 787 25.62 19.51 23.21
CA HIS A 787 25.81 18.48 24.24
C HIS A 787 26.85 17.38 23.86
N THR A 788 27.82 17.24 24.78
CA THR A 788 28.55 16.05 25.30
C THR A 788 29.33 15.10 24.37
N ARG A 789 30.67 15.18 24.51
CA ARG A 789 31.72 14.22 24.09
C ARG A 789 31.96 13.16 25.18
N ALA A 790 32.21 11.90 24.79
CA ALA A 790 33.30 11.08 25.33
C ALA A 790 33.44 9.72 24.60
N THR A 791 34.68 9.21 24.55
CA THR A 791 35.13 7.83 24.23
C THR A 791 35.48 7.46 22.77
N ILE A 792 36.26 8.27 22.03
CA ILE A 792 36.89 7.86 20.75
C ILE A 792 38.29 8.49 20.59
N GLY A 793 39.24 8.18 21.49
CA GLY A 793 40.52 8.90 21.56
C GLY A 793 41.59 8.47 20.55
N THR A 794 41.68 7.19 20.19
CA THR A 794 42.85 6.64 19.48
C THR A 794 42.61 6.26 18.01
N MET A 795 41.42 5.78 17.63
CA MET A 795 41.08 5.55 16.20
C MET A 795 40.78 6.84 15.42
N SER A 796 40.34 7.89 16.10
CA SER A 796 40.01 9.17 15.45
C SER A 796 41.24 9.88 14.86
N ALA A 797 42.42 9.71 15.47
CA ALA A 797 43.63 10.44 15.04
C ALA A 797 44.13 10.00 13.65
N GLU A 798 44.01 8.71 13.31
CA GLU A 798 44.44 8.15 12.03
C GLU A 798 43.42 8.39 10.89
N LEU A 799 42.13 8.46 11.24
CA LEU A 799 41.04 8.83 10.34
C LEU A 799 41.02 10.32 9.99
N LEU A 800 41.58 11.17 10.85
CA LEU A 800 41.70 12.63 10.68
C LEU A 800 43.03 13.07 10.06
N ALA A 801 43.82 12.16 9.51
CA ALA A 801 45.06 12.50 8.82
C ALA A 801 44.78 13.57 7.73
N PRO A 802 45.58 14.65 7.65
CA PRO A 802 45.29 15.81 6.81
C PRO A 802 45.31 15.49 5.32
N LEU A 803 46.02 14.44 4.88
CA LEU A 803 46.08 14.02 3.49
C LEU A 803 45.79 12.53 3.32
N ARG A 804 44.85 12.20 2.43
CA ARG A 804 44.45 10.82 2.13
C ARG A 804 44.33 10.58 0.62
N LEU A 805 44.80 9.42 0.18
CA LEU A 805 44.64 8.95 -1.19
C LEU A 805 43.81 7.67 -1.19
N ILE A 806 42.61 7.70 -1.76
CA ILE A 806 41.75 6.53 -1.92
C ILE A 806 41.95 5.99 -3.34
N ALA A 807 42.64 4.86 -3.46
CA ALA A 807 43.04 4.30 -4.74
C ALA A 807 42.25 3.02 -5.08
N GLY A 808 41.42 3.07 -6.11
CA GLY A 808 40.73 1.90 -6.67
C GLY A 808 39.45 2.24 -7.42
N ASP A 809 38.91 1.25 -8.12
CA ASP A 809 37.76 1.35 -9.02
C ASP A 809 36.46 0.73 -8.47
N GLU A 810 36.45 0.33 -7.19
CA GLU A 810 35.27 -0.22 -6.52
C GLU A 810 34.49 0.86 -5.75
N GLU A 811 33.43 1.37 -6.36
CA GLU A 811 32.72 2.58 -5.92
C GLU A 811 32.07 2.43 -4.53
N LEU A 812 31.63 1.22 -4.15
CA LEU A 812 31.09 1.01 -2.80
C LEU A 812 32.15 1.24 -1.72
N LEU A 813 33.37 0.72 -1.94
CA LEU A 813 34.47 0.83 -0.99
C LEU A 813 35.02 2.26 -0.95
N VAL A 814 35.14 2.91 -2.11
CA VAL A 814 35.53 4.32 -2.21
C VAL A 814 34.55 5.22 -1.46
N SER A 815 33.25 5.04 -1.66
CA SER A 815 32.22 5.83 -0.99
C SER A 815 32.22 5.64 0.54
N ARG A 816 32.52 4.44 1.03
CA ARG A 816 32.63 4.15 2.47
C ARG A 816 33.85 4.80 3.09
N ALA A 817 35.01 4.68 2.45
CA ALA A 817 36.25 5.31 2.93
C ALA A 817 36.11 6.84 3.05
N ILE A 818 35.40 7.49 2.12
CA ILE A 818 35.09 8.93 2.21
C ILE A 818 34.14 9.21 3.40
N THR A 819 33.11 8.39 3.55
CA THR A 819 32.10 8.54 4.61
C THR A 819 32.71 8.39 6.00
N GLU A 820 33.63 7.44 6.19
CA GLU A 820 34.34 7.23 7.45
C GLU A 820 35.21 8.42 7.84
N VAL A 821 35.95 8.99 6.89
CA VAL A 821 36.76 10.21 7.12
C VAL A 821 35.87 11.38 7.52
N PHE A 822 34.74 11.57 6.84
CA PHE A 822 33.83 12.66 7.18
C PHE A 822 33.09 12.43 8.51
N ALA A 823 32.72 11.19 8.82
CA ALA A 823 32.12 10.85 10.10
C ALA A 823 33.09 11.09 11.26
N ALA A 824 34.37 10.77 11.09
CA ALA A 824 35.42 11.11 12.05
C ALA A 824 35.60 12.63 12.20
N ALA A 825 35.60 13.38 11.09
CA ALA A 825 35.67 14.85 11.10
C ALA A 825 34.47 15.48 11.82
N ARG A 826 33.26 14.97 11.61
CA ARG A 826 32.04 15.42 12.31
C ARG A 826 31.99 15.04 13.78
N ALA A 827 32.59 13.90 14.15
CA ALA A 827 32.70 13.47 15.54
C ALA A 827 33.70 14.33 16.32
N ASP A 828 34.78 14.77 15.68
CA ASP A 828 35.76 15.67 16.29
C ASP A 828 35.27 17.13 16.31
N ASP A 829 34.75 17.62 15.18
CA ASP A 829 34.14 18.93 15.04
C ASP A 829 32.73 18.82 14.45
N ALA A 830 31.72 19.06 15.28
CA ALA A 830 30.33 19.00 14.89
C ALA A 830 29.97 19.97 13.75
N GLN A 831 30.79 20.99 13.47
CA GLN A 831 30.62 21.93 12.36
C GLN A 831 31.39 21.53 11.09
N ALA A 832 32.04 20.37 11.06
CA ALA A 832 32.87 19.97 9.92
C ALA A 832 32.11 19.97 8.58
N GLU A 833 32.70 20.56 7.55
CA GLU A 833 32.08 20.67 6.22
C GLU A 833 32.72 19.68 5.24
N LEU A 834 31.90 19.02 4.41
CA LEU A 834 32.36 18.14 3.33
C LEU A 834 32.19 18.84 1.99
N HIS A 835 33.29 19.04 1.28
CA HIS A 835 33.33 19.62 -0.05
C HIS A 835 33.80 18.54 -1.03
N GLN A 836 32.95 18.11 -1.97
CA GLN A 836 33.32 17.11 -2.98
C GLN A 836 33.41 17.74 -4.36
N LEU A 837 34.49 17.46 -5.07
CA LEU A 837 34.87 18.08 -6.33
C LEU A 837 35.28 16.99 -7.31
N VAL A 838 35.08 17.21 -8.61
CA VAL A 838 35.57 16.31 -9.67
C VAL A 838 36.82 16.91 -10.29
N ALA A 839 37.92 16.16 -10.36
CA ALA A 839 39.22 16.71 -10.71
C ALA A 839 39.30 17.28 -12.13
N GLY A 840 38.53 16.71 -13.08
CA GLY A 840 38.48 17.18 -14.47
C GLY A 840 37.77 18.54 -14.66
N GLU A 841 36.95 18.96 -13.69
CA GLU A 841 36.23 20.24 -13.71
C GLU A 841 36.86 21.28 -12.79
N LEU A 842 37.92 20.90 -12.07
CA LEU A 842 38.57 21.74 -11.08
C LEU A 842 39.56 22.70 -11.75
N THR A 843 39.70 23.90 -11.20
CA THR A 843 40.75 24.85 -11.60
C THR A 843 41.70 25.09 -10.42
N ALA A 844 42.96 25.44 -10.70
CA ALA A 844 43.95 25.70 -9.66
C ALA A 844 43.52 26.79 -8.65
N GLY A 845 42.82 27.83 -9.14
CA GLY A 845 42.28 28.90 -8.28
C GLY A 845 41.13 28.44 -7.38
N GLY A 846 40.20 27.64 -7.91
CA GLY A 846 39.09 27.08 -7.12
C GLY A 846 39.56 26.07 -6.06
N LEU A 847 40.64 25.33 -6.34
CA LEU A 847 41.27 24.49 -5.34
C LEU A 847 41.87 25.32 -4.19
N ALA A 848 42.66 26.35 -4.50
CA ALA A 848 43.30 27.19 -3.48
C ALA A 848 42.30 27.85 -2.52
N GLU A 849 41.10 28.22 -3.01
CA GLU A 849 40.02 28.75 -2.18
C GLU A 849 39.48 27.69 -1.19
N LEU A 850 39.33 26.44 -1.63
CA LEU A 850 38.67 25.38 -0.85
C LEU A 850 39.59 24.70 0.16
N VAL A 851 40.89 24.63 -0.12
CA VAL A 851 41.91 24.19 0.86
C VAL A 851 42.40 25.33 1.78
N SER A 852 41.84 26.54 1.65
CA SER A 852 42.14 27.63 2.60
C SER A 852 41.41 27.44 3.95
N PRO A 853 41.99 27.93 5.07
CA PRO A 853 41.37 27.84 6.40
C PRO A 853 40.02 28.56 6.46
N SER A 854 39.08 28.05 7.26
CA SER A 854 37.76 28.68 7.40
C SER A 854 37.83 29.96 8.26
N LEU A 855 37.40 31.10 7.71
CA LEU A 855 37.30 32.39 8.43
C LEU A 855 36.27 32.38 9.58
N PHE A 856 35.36 31.40 9.61
CA PHE A 856 34.29 31.31 10.61
C PHE A 856 34.49 30.14 11.60
N GLY A 857 35.67 29.52 11.59
CA GLY A 857 35.93 28.25 12.28
C GLY A 857 35.28 27.06 11.58
N GLY A 858 35.64 25.85 11.99
CA GLY A 858 35.10 24.60 11.45
C GLY A 858 36.08 23.83 10.56
N ARG A 859 36.25 22.54 10.84
CA ARG A 859 37.11 21.64 10.06
C ARG A 859 36.57 21.42 8.64
N ARG A 860 37.40 21.45 7.60
CA ARG A 860 36.99 21.19 6.21
C ARG A 860 37.54 19.86 5.73
N VAL A 861 36.67 19.02 5.18
CA VAL A 861 37.05 17.82 4.45
C VAL A 861 36.83 18.09 2.97
N VAL A 862 37.91 18.21 2.21
CA VAL A 862 37.89 18.45 0.75
C VAL A 862 38.18 17.13 0.05
N VAL A 863 37.24 16.63 -0.72
CA VAL A 863 37.36 15.39 -1.49
C VAL A 863 37.46 15.73 -2.98
N VAL A 864 38.57 15.38 -3.60
CA VAL A 864 38.77 15.51 -5.05
C VAL A 864 38.60 14.12 -5.67
N ARG A 865 37.46 13.90 -6.31
CA ARG A 865 37.13 12.67 -7.03
C ARG A 865 37.79 12.64 -8.39
N ASP A 866 38.04 11.44 -8.89
CA ASP A 866 38.59 11.19 -10.24
C ASP A 866 39.91 11.91 -10.51
N GLY A 867 40.83 11.88 -9.54
CA GLY A 867 42.15 12.52 -9.65
C GLY A 867 42.94 12.12 -10.90
N GLN A 868 42.66 10.95 -11.49
CA GLN A 868 43.29 10.54 -12.76
C GLN A 868 42.96 11.46 -13.95
N ASP A 869 41.86 12.20 -13.86
CA ASP A 869 41.33 13.09 -14.89
C ASP A 869 41.68 14.56 -14.63
N ALA A 870 42.46 14.86 -13.59
CA ALA A 870 42.93 16.19 -13.27
C ALA A 870 43.80 16.79 -14.40
N ALA A 871 43.54 18.05 -14.75
CA ALA A 871 44.39 18.82 -15.67
C ALA A 871 45.80 19.06 -15.08
N LYS A 872 46.81 19.26 -15.92
CA LYS A 872 48.22 19.32 -15.48
C LYS A 872 48.50 20.44 -14.47
N ASP A 873 47.87 21.58 -14.63
CA ASP A 873 47.94 22.73 -13.72
C ASP A 873 47.25 22.44 -12.37
N VAL A 874 46.12 21.72 -12.39
CA VAL A 874 45.43 21.24 -11.18
C VAL A 874 46.26 20.19 -10.44
N VAL A 875 46.91 19.28 -11.17
CA VAL A 875 47.84 18.30 -10.59
C VAL A 875 49.00 19.00 -9.86
N ALA A 876 49.58 20.02 -10.48
CA ALA A 876 50.64 20.80 -9.84
C ALA A 876 50.13 21.53 -8.58
N ALA A 877 48.93 22.12 -8.62
CA ALA A 877 48.32 22.78 -7.47
C ALA A 877 47.98 21.82 -6.32
N LEU A 878 47.43 20.63 -6.63
CA LEU A 878 47.15 19.59 -5.62
C LEU A 878 48.42 19.14 -4.90
N LEU A 879 49.52 18.91 -5.63
CA LEU A 879 50.78 18.50 -5.04
C LEU A 879 51.45 19.62 -4.24
N ALA A 880 51.32 20.87 -4.69
CA ALA A 880 51.84 22.03 -3.95
C ALA A 880 51.11 22.24 -2.62
N HIS A 881 49.78 22.15 -2.61
CA HIS A 881 48.99 22.29 -1.38
C HIS A 881 49.12 21.08 -0.45
N ALA A 882 49.26 19.87 -0.99
CA ALA A 882 49.43 18.65 -0.20
C ALA A 882 50.68 18.66 0.71
N ALA A 883 51.69 19.47 0.39
CA ALA A 883 52.91 19.60 1.19
C ALA A 883 52.74 20.46 2.46
N ASP A 884 51.74 21.35 2.49
CA ASP A 884 51.49 22.30 3.60
C ASP A 884 49.99 22.58 3.72
N LEU A 885 49.24 21.58 4.22
CA LEU A 885 47.80 21.69 4.48
C LEU A 885 47.54 22.31 5.86
N ALA A 886 46.57 23.22 5.92
CA ALA A 886 46.14 23.81 7.17
C ALA A 886 45.64 22.73 8.16
N PRO A 887 45.86 22.86 9.48
CA PRO A 887 45.57 21.81 10.47
C PRO A 887 44.08 21.42 10.56
N ASP A 888 43.21 22.33 10.15
CA ASP A 888 41.76 22.22 10.11
C ASP A 888 41.23 21.75 8.74
N VAL A 889 42.11 21.42 7.79
CA VAL A 889 41.75 20.92 6.46
C VAL A 889 42.23 19.49 6.26
N THR A 890 41.31 18.63 5.83
CA THR A 890 41.58 17.25 5.42
C THR A 890 41.33 17.12 3.92
N LEU A 891 42.38 16.89 3.14
CA LEU A 891 42.31 16.66 1.70
C LEU A 891 42.28 15.15 1.42
N VAL A 892 41.24 14.70 0.72
CA VAL A 892 41.05 13.33 0.25
C VAL A 892 41.05 13.35 -1.26
N VAL A 893 41.91 12.56 -1.91
CA VAL A 893 41.90 12.43 -3.38
C VAL A 893 41.53 11.01 -3.74
N THR A 894 40.56 10.80 -4.63
CA THR A 894 40.27 9.46 -5.17
C THR A 894 40.96 9.26 -6.51
N HIS A 895 41.45 8.06 -6.78
CA HIS A 895 42.12 7.71 -8.02
C HIS A 895 41.79 6.28 -8.42
N LEU A 896 41.50 5.99 -9.70
CA LEU A 896 41.13 4.64 -10.17
C LEU A 896 42.23 3.56 -10.00
N GLY A 897 43.44 3.97 -9.59
CA GLY A 897 44.60 3.07 -9.42
C GLY A 897 45.25 2.62 -10.74
N GLY A 898 44.85 3.20 -11.88
CA GLY A 898 45.37 2.90 -13.22
C GLY A 898 46.59 3.74 -13.63
N ALA A 899 47.06 3.56 -14.87
CA ALA A 899 48.24 4.27 -15.40
C ALA A 899 47.98 5.75 -15.73
N LYS A 900 46.73 6.11 -16.05
CA LYS A 900 46.32 7.50 -16.31
C LYS A 900 46.38 8.29 -14.99
N GLY A 901 47.00 9.48 -15.01
CA GLY A 901 47.14 10.33 -13.82
C GLY A 901 48.08 9.80 -12.72
N LYS A 902 48.83 8.72 -12.98
CA LYS A 902 49.72 8.08 -12.01
C LYS A 902 50.72 9.02 -11.33
N ALA A 903 51.19 10.06 -12.02
CA ALA A 903 52.10 11.05 -11.46
C ALA A 903 51.49 11.82 -10.26
N LEU A 904 50.17 12.06 -10.26
CA LEU A 904 49.46 12.67 -9.13
C LEU A 904 49.39 11.70 -7.95
N ALA A 905 48.96 10.46 -8.19
CA ALA A 905 48.84 9.44 -7.14
C ALA A 905 50.19 9.15 -6.46
N ASP A 906 51.25 8.94 -7.24
CA ASP A 906 52.61 8.71 -6.72
C ASP A 906 53.15 9.97 -6.01
N GLY A 907 52.80 11.16 -6.50
CA GLY A 907 53.17 12.44 -5.89
C GLY A 907 52.53 12.65 -4.52
N LEU A 908 51.22 12.36 -4.39
CA LEU A 908 50.48 12.47 -3.13
C LEU A 908 50.96 11.43 -2.10
N ALA A 909 51.27 10.20 -2.55
CA ALA A 909 51.87 9.19 -1.68
C ALA A 909 53.25 9.63 -1.14
N ARG A 910 54.09 10.25 -1.98
CA ARG A 910 55.38 10.83 -1.54
C ARG A 910 55.22 12.04 -0.61
N ALA A 911 54.12 12.78 -0.75
CA ALA A 911 53.76 13.88 0.15
C ALA A 911 53.18 13.41 1.50
N GLY A 912 53.14 12.10 1.77
CA GLY A 912 52.72 11.54 3.05
C GLY A 912 51.24 11.19 3.15
N ALA A 913 50.52 11.07 2.03
CA ALA A 913 49.11 10.67 2.03
C ALA A 913 48.92 9.27 2.62
N VAL A 914 47.93 9.09 3.50
CA VAL A 914 47.48 7.76 3.92
C VAL A 914 46.73 7.11 2.76
N VAL A 915 47.26 6.00 2.23
CA VAL A 915 46.72 5.33 1.05
C VAL A 915 45.72 4.24 1.45
N VAL A 916 44.48 4.35 0.97
CA VAL A 916 43.41 3.37 1.18
C VAL A 916 43.12 2.68 -0.15
N LEU A 917 43.25 1.35 -0.20
CA LEU A 917 43.03 0.57 -1.42
C LEU A 917 41.57 0.12 -1.51
N CYS A 918 40.89 0.54 -2.57
CA CYS A 918 39.48 0.26 -2.85
C CYS A 918 39.31 -0.35 -4.25
N GLY A 919 40.15 -1.33 -4.59
CA GLY A 919 40.08 -2.01 -5.88
C GLY A 919 39.00 -3.10 -5.90
N LYS A 920 38.51 -3.46 -7.10
CA LYS A 920 37.58 -4.58 -7.26
C LYS A 920 38.09 -5.87 -6.62
N LEU A 921 37.21 -6.54 -5.88
CA LEU A 921 37.48 -7.86 -5.30
C LEU A 921 37.44 -8.91 -6.40
N ARG A 922 38.61 -9.36 -6.85
CA ARG A 922 38.75 -10.27 -8.00
C ARG A 922 38.76 -11.73 -7.58
N ARG A 923 39.22 -12.04 -6.36
CA ARG A 923 39.29 -13.41 -5.87
C ARG A 923 37.97 -13.80 -5.18
N PRO A 924 37.44 -15.02 -5.41
CA PRO A 924 36.24 -15.49 -4.71
C PRO A 924 36.36 -15.45 -3.18
N SER A 925 37.54 -15.77 -2.62
CA SER A 925 37.80 -15.72 -1.18
C SER A 925 37.69 -14.32 -0.57
N GLU A 926 38.02 -13.27 -1.34
CA GLU A 926 37.88 -11.87 -0.92
C GLU A 926 36.39 -11.47 -0.83
N ARG A 927 35.56 -11.98 -1.74
CA ARG A 927 34.11 -11.71 -1.75
C ARG A 927 33.37 -12.44 -0.64
N VAL A 928 33.76 -13.68 -0.35
CA VAL A 928 33.25 -14.42 0.81
C VAL A 928 33.61 -13.71 2.11
N SER A 929 34.84 -13.19 2.21
CA SER A 929 35.27 -12.41 3.37
C SER A 929 34.50 -11.10 3.52
N PHE A 930 34.21 -10.42 2.41
CA PHE A 930 33.38 -9.22 2.38
C PHE A 930 31.95 -9.50 2.89
N VAL A 931 31.27 -10.51 2.34
CA VAL A 931 29.93 -10.93 2.77
C VAL A 931 29.88 -11.24 4.26
N ARG A 932 30.90 -11.93 4.78
CA ARG A 932 31.02 -12.22 6.23
C ARG A 932 31.16 -10.97 7.08
N GLN A 933 31.92 -9.98 6.61
CA GLN A 933 32.07 -8.71 7.31
C GLN A 933 30.77 -7.90 7.29
N GLU A 934 30.04 -7.88 6.18
CA GLU A 934 28.75 -7.18 6.06
C GLU A 934 27.70 -7.77 7.00
N VAL A 935 27.57 -9.10 7.02
CA VAL A 935 26.64 -9.79 7.93
C VAL A 935 27.01 -9.51 9.38
N ARG A 936 28.31 -9.49 9.72
CA ARG A 936 28.77 -9.18 11.07
C ARG A 936 28.51 -7.72 11.45
N ALA A 937 28.71 -6.77 10.53
CA ALA A 937 28.45 -5.35 10.76
C ALA A 937 26.95 -5.07 10.97
N ALA A 938 26.08 -5.86 10.35
CA ALA A 938 24.63 -5.82 10.57
C ALA A 938 24.18 -6.54 11.87
N GLY A 939 25.10 -7.16 12.62
CA GLY A 939 24.82 -7.85 13.88
C GLY A 939 24.50 -9.34 13.76
N GLY A 940 24.78 -9.98 12.61
CA GLY A 940 24.55 -11.39 12.35
C GLY A 940 25.81 -12.25 12.14
N SER A 941 25.60 -13.51 11.76
CA SER A 941 26.63 -14.51 11.41
C SER A 941 26.23 -15.34 10.20
N ILE A 942 27.22 -15.70 9.36
CA ILE A 942 27.03 -16.51 8.15
C ILE A 942 28.16 -17.53 8.00
N ASP A 943 27.81 -18.77 7.63
CA ASP A 943 28.76 -19.84 7.37
C ASP A 943 29.35 -19.77 5.94
N GLU A 944 30.38 -20.57 5.64
CA GLU A 944 31.02 -20.59 4.30
C GLU A 944 30.01 -20.95 3.20
N ALA A 945 29.18 -21.95 3.47
CA ALA A 945 28.17 -22.46 2.54
C ALA A 945 27.08 -21.41 2.26
N GLY A 946 26.60 -20.70 3.29
CA GLY A 946 25.65 -19.60 3.15
C GLY A 946 26.24 -18.41 2.41
N ALA A 947 27.49 -18.04 2.68
CA ALA A 947 28.15 -16.95 1.96
C ALA A 947 28.33 -17.28 0.47
N GLN A 948 28.71 -18.52 0.15
CA GLN A 948 28.81 -18.97 -1.24
C GLN A 948 27.43 -19.03 -1.91
N ALA A 949 26.41 -19.56 -1.23
CA ALA A 949 25.05 -19.59 -1.76
C ALA A 949 24.50 -18.18 -2.02
N LEU A 950 24.90 -17.19 -1.21
CA LEU A 950 24.49 -15.80 -1.39
C LEU A 950 25.15 -15.18 -2.61
N LEU A 951 26.44 -15.43 -2.81
CA LEU A 951 27.16 -15.03 -4.02
C LEU A 951 26.55 -15.65 -5.28
N ASP A 952 26.17 -16.92 -5.21
CA ASP A 952 25.55 -17.64 -6.33
C ASP A 952 24.12 -17.13 -6.63
N ALA A 953 23.41 -16.62 -5.61
CA ALA A 953 22.03 -16.16 -5.75
C ALA A 953 21.89 -14.67 -6.10
N VAL A 954 22.82 -13.82 -5.64
CA VAL A 954 22.78 -12.35 -5.79
C VAL A 954 23.79 -11.85 -6.82
N GLY A 955 24.84 -12.63 -7.12
CA GLY A 955 25.86 -12.25 -8.08
C GLY A 955 27.09 -11.60 -7.42
N THR A 956 27.84 -10.82 -8.20
CA THR A 956 29.16 -10.32 -7.81
C THR A 956 29.22 -8.82 -7.53
N ASP A 957 28.09 -8.12 -7.63
CA ASP A 957 28.00 -6.69 -7.30
C ASP A 957 28.05 -6.50 -5.77
N LEU A 958 29.04 -5.76 -5.27
CA LEU A 958 29.25 -5.61 -3.83
C LEU A 958 28.12 -4.82 -3.14
N ARG A 959 27.43 -3.92 -3.86
CA ARG A 959 26.35 -3.11 -3.31
C ARG A 959 25.09 -3.95 -3.14
N GLU A 960 24.79 -4.79 -4.14
CA GLU A 960 23.69 -5.76 -4.04
C GLU A 960 23.96 -6.80 -2.96
N LEU A 961 25.19 -7.29 -2.86
CA LEU A 961 25.60 -8.20 -1.80
C LEU A 961 25.47 -7.59 -0.41
N ALA A 962 25.92 -6.34 -0.21
CA ALA A 962 25.79 -5.65 1.08
C ALA A 962 24.31 -5.44 1.46
N SER A 963 23.46 -5.06 0.50
CA SER A 963 22.02 -4.92 0.71
C SER A 963 21.35 -6.26 1.06
N ALA A 964 21.73 -7.34 0.36
CA ALA A 964 21.21 -8.68 0.62
C ALA A 964 21.64 -9.20 1.99
N CYS A 965 22.88 -8.91 2.42
CA CYS A 965 23.37 -9.25 3.76
C CYS A 965 22.53 -8.57 4.85
N ALA A 966 22.27 -7.26 4.73
CA ALA A 966 21.47 -6.52 5.72
C ALA A 966 20.02 -7.03 5.78
N GLN A 967 19.43 -7.33 4.63
CA GLN A 967 18.08 -7.88 4.53
C GLN A 967 17.99 -9.27 5.17
N LEU A 968 18.94 -10.16 4.86
CA LEU A 968 18.97 -11.50 5.42
C LEU A 968 19.15 -11.49 6.94
N VAL A 969 20.00 -10.62 7.48
CA VAL A 969 20.16 -10.47 8.93
C VAL A 969 18.85 -10.03 9.59
N SER A 970 18.10 -9.12 8.96
CA SER A 970 16.78 -8.68 9.44
C SER A 970 15.71 -9.77 9.35
N ASP A 971 15.76 -10.62 8.32
CA ASP A 971 14.73 -11.64 8.06
C ASP A 971 14.97 -12.95 8.82
N THR A 972 16.19 -13.19 9.30
CA THR A 972 16.58 -14.44 9.97
C THR A 972 17.02 -14.26 11.43
N ASP A 973 16.80 -13.07 12.03
CA ASP A 973 17.24 -12.71 13.38
C ASP A 973 18.75 -12.96 13.62
N GLY A 974 19.56 -12.79 12.56
CA GLY A 974 21.03 -12.76 12.66
C GLY A 974 21.78 -14.08 12.43
N ALA A 975 21.14 -15.23 12.25
CA ALA A 975 21.82 -16.46 11.84
C ALA A 975 21.49 -16.83 10.39
N ILE A 976 22.48 -16.88 9.51
CA ILE A 976 22.28 -17.11 8.07
C ILE A 976 22.99 -18.41 7.66
N ASP A 977 22.22 -19.39 7.18
CA ASP A 977 22.72 -20.62 6.57
C ASP A 977 22.31 -20.71 5.09
N GLY A 978 22.85 -21.68 4.35
CA GLY A 978 22.52 -21.89 2.94
C GLY A 978 21.02 -22.13 2.68
N ALA A 979 20.28 -22.68 3.65
CA ALA A 979 18.84 -22.89 3.54
C ALA A 979 18.04 -21.58 3.67
N ALA A 980 18.49 -20.66 4.52
CA ALA A 980 17.92 -19.33 4.68
C ALA A 980 18.12 -18.49 3.41
N VAL A 981 19.33 -18.53 2.84
CA VAL A 981 19.62 -17.88 1.55
C VAL A 981 18.72 -18.45 0.44
N ALA A 982 18.62 -19.78 0.35
CA ALA A 982 17.77 -20.44 -0.64
C ALA A 982 16.25 -20.21 -0.44
N ARG A 983 15.83 -19.85 0.77
CA ARG A 983 14.44 -19.52 1.10
C ARG A 983 14.10 -18.08 0.71
N CYS A 984 15.01 -17.14 0.96
CA CYS A 984 14.78 -15.72 0.69
C CYS A 984 15.10 -15.31 -0.77
N HIS A 985 16.05 -15.99 -1.43
CA HIS A 985 16.50 -15.66 -2.79
C HIS A 985 16.12 -16.69 -3.86
N ARG A 986 15.11 -17.53 -3.61
CA ARG A 986 14.65 -18.55 -4.58
C ARG A 986 14.06 -17.89 -5.84
N GLY A 987 14.76 -18.02 -6.96
CA GLY A 987 14.30 -17.55 -8.28
C GLY A 987 14.80 -16.17 -8.71
N ARG A 988 15.79 -15.59 -8.02
CA ARG A 988 16.45 -14.32 -8.37
C ARG A 988 17.85 -14.48 -8.99
N ALA A 989 18.20 -15.66 -9.49
CA ALA A 989 19.40 -15.77 -10.32
C ALA A 989 19.15 -14.97 -11.60
N GLU A 990 19.88 -13.87 -11.83
CA GLU A 990 19.87 -13.14 -13.09
C GLU A 990 20.10 -14.14 -14.23
N VAL A 991 19.07 -14.40 -15.02
CA VAL A 991 19.20 -15.32 -16.15
C VAL A 991 19.88 -14.57 -17.29
N THR A 992 21.19 -14.74 -17.40
CA THR A 992 22.00 -14.18 -18.50
C THR A 992 21.77 -14.93 -19.81
N GLY A 993 22.10 -14.31 -20.95
CA GLY A 993 22.13 -14.99 -22.26
C GLY A 993 23.02 -16.25 -22.27
N PHE A 994 24.04 -16.31 -21.41
CA PHE A 994 24.88 -17.51 -21.24
C PHE A 994 24.14 -18.67 -20.58
N ALA A 995 23.20 -18.42 -19.67
CA ALA A 995 22.38 -19.48 -19.07
C ALA A 995 21.42 -20.11 -20.09
N VAL A 996 20.86 -19.29 -20.98
CA VAL A 996 20.07 -19.75 -22.13
C VAL A 996 20.91 -20.64 -23.03
N ALA A 997 22.13 -20.19 -23.37
CA ALA A 997 23.06 -20.94 -24.21
C ALA A 997 23.53 -22.26 -23.58
N ASP A 998 23.86 -22.26 -22.29
CA ASP A 998 24.33 -23.45 -21.58
C ASP A 998 23.23 -24.53 -21.51
N ASN A 999 21.97 -24.15 -21.24
CA ASN A 999 20.84 -25.08 -21.22
C ASN A 999 20.53 -25.62 -22.64
N ALA A 1000 20.58 -24.77 -23.66
CA ALA A 1000 20.36 -25.17 -25.05
C ALA A 1000 21.44 -26.16 -25.55
N LEU A 1001 22.71 -25.90 -25.24
CA LEU A 1001 23.86 -26.73 -25.67
C LEU A 1001 23.92 -28.10 -24.99
N VAL A 1002 23.31 -28.25 -23.83
CA VAL A 1002 23.16 -29.54 -23.12
C VAL A 1002 21.82 -30.22 -23.45
N GLY A 1003 20.99 -29.60 -24.30
CA GLY A 1003 19.72 -30.16 -24.74
C GLY A 1003 18.59 -30.09 -23.70
N ASP A 1004 18.73 -29.26 -22.66
CA ASP A 1004 17.65 -29.00 -21.70
C ASP A 1004 16.70 -27.95 -22.27
N VAL A 1005 15.74 -28.39 -23.09
CA VAL A 1005 14.77 -27.52 -23.75
C VAL A 1005 13.89 -26.77 -22.74
N ALA A 1006 13.46 -27.44 -21.67
CA ALA A 1006 12.61 -26.84 -20.66
C ALA A 1006 13.36 -25.77 -19.87
N GLY A 1007 14.60 -26.05 -19.47
CA GLY A 1007 15.50 -25.10 -18.83
C GLY A 1007 15.85 -23.93 -19.76
N ALA A 1008 16.16 -24.19 -21.03
CA ALA A 1008 16.52 -23.16 -22.00
C ALA A 1008 15.36 -22.21 -22.31
N LEU A 1009 14.14 -22.73 -22.52
CA LEU A 1009 12.95 -21.89 -22.75
C LEU A 1009 12.51 -21.13 -21.50
N SER A 1010 12.60 -21.77 -20.33
CA SER A 1010 12.36 -21.09 -19.05
C SER A 1010 13.35 -19.93 -18.87
N SER A 1011 14.64 -20.20 -19.06
CA SER A 1011 15.69 -19.20 -18.98
C SER A 1011 15.53 -18.08 -20.01
N LEU A 1012 15.18 -18.41 -21.25
CA LEU A 1012 14.94 -17.43 -22.31
C LEU A 1012 13.78 -16.49 -21.96
N ARG A 1013 12.67 -17.05 -21.46
CA ARG A 1013 11.50 -16.26 -21.06
C ARG A 1013 11.79 -15.35 -19.87
N TRP A 1014 12.61 -15.81 -18.93
CA TRP A 1014 13.09 -14.98 -17.82
C TRP A 1014 14.05 -13.88 -18.29
N ALA A 1015 15.02 -14.19 -19.15
CA ALA A 1015 15.93 -13.19 -19.72
C ALA A 1015 15.15 -12.09 -20.47
N LEU A 1016 14.15 -12.48 -21.29
CA LEU A 1016 13.30 -11.54 -22.03
C LEU A 1016 12.34 -10.76 -21.12
N SER A 1017 11.83 -11.35 -20.03
CA SER A 1017 10.96 -10.64 -19.08
C SER A 1017 11.73 -9.66 -18.20
N LEU A 1018 13.03 -9.91 -17.98
CA LEU A 1018 13.97 -9.01 -17.30
C LEU A 1018 14.57 -7.94 -18.23
N GLY A 1019 14.19 -7.93 -19.51
CA GLY A 1019 14.62 -6.91 -20.47
C GLY A 1019 16.01 -7.12 -21.07
N VAL A 1020 16.58 -8.34 -21.00
CA VAL A 1020 17.85 -8.65 -21.67
C VAL A 1020 17.67 -8.55 -23.19
N ASP A 1021 18.54 -7.79 -23.84
CA ASP A 1021 18.51 -7.56 -25.28
C ASP A 1021 18.65 -8.91 -26.05
N PRO A 1022 17.81 -9.18 -27.08
CA PRO A 1022 17.91 -10.35 -27.94
C PRO A 1022 19.29 -10.60 -28.58
N VAL A 1023 20.04 -9.54 -28.89
CA VAL A 1023 21.34 -9.63 -29.59
C VAL A 1023 22.41 -10.29 -28.71
N PRO A 1024 22.65 -9.87 -27.45
CA PRO A 1024 23.51 -10.59 -26.51
C PRO A 1024 23.15 -12.07 -26.30
N ILE A 1025 21.86 -12.42 -26.32
CA ILE A 1025 21.41 -13.81 -26.17
C ILE A 1025 21.81 -14.64 -27.40
N ALA A 1026 21.60 -14.07 -28.60
CA ALA A 1026 22.05 -14.69 -29.85
C ALA A 1026 23.57 -14.84 -29.92
N ASP A 1027 24.33 -13.82 -29.49
CA ASP A 1027 25.78 -13.87 -29.44
C ASP A 1027 26.30 -14.88 -28.42
N ALA A 1028 25.63 -15.06 -27.28
CA ALA A 1028 25.97 -16.09 -26.29
C ALA A 1028 25.74 -17.52 -26.82
N LEU A 1029 24.62 -17.75 -27.54
CA LEU A 1029 24.37 -19.02 -28.24
C LEU A 1029 25.44 -19.30 -29.29
N ALA A 1030 25.83 -18.29 -30.07
CA ALA A 1030 26.87 -18.41 -31.09
C ALA A 1030 28.27 -18.66 -30.47
N ASP A 1031 28.66 -17.94 -29.41
CA ASP A 1031 29.94 -18.17 -28.71
C ASP A 1031 30.01 -19.57 -28.10
N GLY A 1032 28.90 -20.03 -27.50
CA GLY A 1032 28.78 -21.36 -26.92
C GLY A 1032 28.97 -22.47 -27.96
N ILE A 1033 28.27 -22.39 -29.11
CA ILE A 1033 28.42 -23.35 -30.21
C ILE A 1033 29.86 -23.35 -30.75
N ARG A 1034 30.43 -22.18 -31.04
CA ARG A 1034 31.83 -22.07 -31.51
C ARG A 1034 32.83 -22.65 -30.51
N THR A 1035 32.62 -22.41 -29.22
CA THR A 1035 33.47 -22.93 -28.15
C THR A 1035 33.40 -24.46 -28.11
N VAL A 1036 32.21 -25.04 -28.16
CA VAL A 1036 32.01 -26.50 -28.20
C VAL A 1036 32.66 -27.09 -29.45
N SER A 1037 32.51 -26.47 -30.62
CA SER A 1037 33.12 -26.96 -31.86
C SER A 1037 34.64 -26.92 -31.84
N ARG A 1038 35.27 -25.84 -31.34
CA ARG A 1038 36.73 -25.74 -31.22
C ARG A 1038 37.31 -26.81 -30.28
N VAL A 1039 36.58 -27.14 -29.23
CA VAL A 1039 36.97 -28.17 -28.25
C VAL A 1039 36.73 -29.58 -28.79
N ALA A 1040 35.63 -29.80 -29.52
CA ALA A 1040 35.32 -31.07 -30.16
C ALA A 1040 36.28 -31.42 -31.31
N SER A 1041 36.78 -30.41 -32.05
CA SER A 1041 37.74 -30.59 -33.13
C SER A 1041 39.19 -30.82 -32.67
N ALA A 1042 39.50 -30.61 -31.39
CA ALA A 1042 40.84 -30.76 -30.86
C ALA A 1042 41.15 -32.22 -30.48
N ARG A 1043 42.39 -32.67 -30.74
CA ARG A 1043 42.84 -34.04 -30.39
C ARG A 1043 42.73 -34.26 -28.87
N ARG A 1044 42.29 -35.47 -28.45
CA ARG A 1044 42.12 -35.86 -27.04
C ARG A 1044 43.40 -35.57 -26.24
N SER A 1045 43.35 -34.50 -25.45
CA SER A 1045 44.41 -34.03 -24.55
C SER A 1045 43.76 -33.57 -23.25
N GLY A 1046 44.49 -33.62 -22.13
CA GLY A 1046 43.97 -33.18 -20.83
C GLY A 1046 43.57 -31.70 -20.84
N SER A 1047 42.55 -31.34 -20.04
CA SER A 1047 41.97 -29.99 -19.98
C SER A 1047 42.98 -28.84 -19.81
N PRO A 1048 44.07 -28.97 -19.01
CA PRO A 1048 45.06 -27.89 -18.87
C PRO A 1048 45.90 -27.63 -20.13
N ALA A 1049 46.32 -28.69 -20.83
CA ALA A 1049 47.10 -28.57 -22.07
C ALA A 1049 46.23 -28.02 -23.22
N LEU A 1050 44.96 -28.44 -23.28
CA LEU A 1050 44.00 -27.97 -24.26
C LEU A 1050 43.58 -26.51 -24.03
N ALA A 1051 43.46 -26.09 -22.77
CA ALA A 1051 43.22 -24.70 -22.37
C ALA A 1051 44.34 -23.76 -22.84
N ALA A 1052 45.61 -24.17 -22.69
CA ALA A 1052 46.75 -23.43 -23.19
C ALA A 1052 46.75 -23.33 -24.73
N ALA A 1053 46.50 -24.44 -25.43
CA ALA A 1053 46.47 -24.49 -26.90
C ALA A 1053 45.34 -23.64 -27.51
N LEU A 1054 44.15 -23.65 -26.89
CA LEU A 1054 42.99 -22.89 -27.37
C LEU A 1054 42.93 -21.45 -26.85
N ARG A 1055 43.89 -21.05 -25.99
CA ARG A 1055 43.91 -19.77 -25.26
C ARG A 1055 42.59 -19.52 -24.52
N MET A 1056 42.11 -20.53 -23.81
CA MET A 1056 40.86 -20.49 -23.03
C MET A 1056 41.12 -20.85 -21.56
N PRO A 1057 40.34 -20.33 -20.59
CA PRO A 1057 40.41 -20.80 -19.21
C PRO A 1057 40.07 -22.30 -19.08
N VAL A 1058 40.74 -22.99 -18.15
CA VAL A 1058 40.58 -24.45 -17.94
C VAL A 1058 39.11 -24.84 -17.69
N TRP A 1059 38.40 -24.08 -16.86
CA TRP A 1059 36.98 -24.33 -16.57
C TRP A 1059 36.07 -24.21 -17.81
N LYS A 1060 36.39 -23.31 -18.76
CA LYS A 1060 35.61 -23.12 -20.01
C LYS A 1060 35.83 -24.31 -20.94
N VAL A 1061 37.05 -24.85 -20.99
CA VAL A 1061 37.38 -26.07 -21.74
C VAL A 1061 36.68 -27.29 -21.13
N GLU A 1062 36.72 -27.47 -19.82
CA GLU A 1062 36.05 -28.59 -19.14
C GLU A 1062 34.53 -28.56 -19.34
N ARG A 1063 33.92 -27.37 -19.28
CA ARG A 1063 32.49 -27.19 -19.57
C ARG A 1063 32.16 -27.54 -21.02
N ALA A 1064 32.94 -27.03 -21.98
CA ALA A 1064 32.75 -27.33 -23.40
C ALA A 1064 32.99 -28.81 -23.73
N GLN A 1065 33.93 -29.48 -23.06
CA GLN A 1065 34.14 -30.93 -23.20
C GLN A 1065 32.96 -31.75 -22.70
N ARG A 1066 32.27 -31.31 -21.63
CA ARG A 1066 31.03 -31.95 -21.16
C ARG A 1066 29.88 -31.73 -22.15
N GLN A 1067 29.75 -30.51 -22.66
CA GLN A 1067 28.73 -30.15 -23.66
C GLN A 1067 28.93 -30.94 -24.96
N ALA A 1068 30.17 -31.10 -25.45
CA ALA A 1068 30.52 -31.77 -26.70
C ALA A 1068 30.12 -33.25 -26.80
N ARG A 1069 29.87 -33.95 -25.68
CA ARG A 1069 29.59 -35.40 -25.66
C ARG A 1069 28.33 -35.83 -26.42
N GLY A 1070 27.40 -34.91 -26.65
CA GLY A 1070 26.15 -35.16 -27.38
C GLY A 1070 26.14 -34.58 -28.79
N TRP A 1071 27.29 -34.18 -29.34
CA TRP A 1071 27.37 -33.47 -30.62
C TRP A 1071 28.27 -34.21 -31.62
N SER A 1072 27.80 -34.33 -32.86
CA SER A 1072 28.57 -34.79 -34.02
C SER A 1072 29.14 -33.60 -34.82
N ALA A 1073 30.12 -33.85 -35.68
CA ALA A 1073 30.68 -32.79 -36.53
C ALA A 1073 29.61 -32.16 -37.44
N ASP A 1074 28.73 -32.98 -38.00
CA ASP A 1074 27.65 -32.53 -38.89
C ASP A 1074 26.56 -31.75 -38.14
N SER A 1075 26.19 -32.17 -36.92
CA SER A 1075 25.21 -31.44 -36.09
C SER A 1075 25.76 -30.11 -35.59
N LEU A 1076 27.06 -30.02 -35.26
CA LEU A 1076 27.71 -28.76 -34.93
C LEU A 1076 27.75 -27.80 -36.13
N GLY A 1077 28.02 -28.32 -37.34
CA GLY A 1077 27.97 -27.53 -38.57
C GLY A 1077 26.57 -26.93 -38.82
N ARG A 1078 25.51 -27.71 -38.64
CA ARG A 1078 24.13 -27.22 -38.75
C ARG A 1078 23.75 -26.24 -37.64
N ALA A 1079 24.19 -26.48 -36.40
CA ALA A 1079 23.96 -25.55 -35.30
C ALA A 1079 24.67 -24.20 -35.50
N MET A 1080 25.87 -24.19 -36.12
CA MET A 1080 26.51 -22.93 -36.52
C MET A 1080 25.69 -22.14 -37.54
N GLY A 1081 25.08 -22.82 -38.51
CA GLY A 1081 24.14 -22.20 -39.46
C GLY A 1081 22.95 -21.57 -38.75
N LEU A 1082 22.29 -22.32 -37.86
CA LEU A 1082 21.16 -21.84 -37.05
C LEU A 1082 21.52 -20.62 -36.18
N ALA A 1083 22.73 -20.59 -35.62
CA ALA A 1083 23.20 -19.45 -34.83
C ALA A 1083 23.52 -18.22 -35.70
N ALA A 1084 23.97 -18.43 -36.94
CA ALA A 1084 24.19 -17.35 -37.90
C ALA A 1084 22.86 -16.74 -38.38
N ASP A 1085 21.88 -17.58 -38.72
CA ASP A 1085 20.52 -17.17 -39.09
C ASP A 1085 19.85 -16.41 -37.95
N LEU A 1086 19.97 -16.91 -36.71
CA LEU A 1086 19.48 -16.22 -35.53
C LEU A 1086 20.12 -14.83 -35.38
N ASN A 1087 21.43 -14.69 -35.61
CA ASN A 1087 22.11 -13.40 -35.46
C ASN A 1087 21.66 -12.39 -36.54
N ALA A 1088 21.30 -12.87 -37.74
CA ALA A 1088 20.70 -12.04 -38.79
C ALA A 1088 19.25 -11.64 -38.44
N ASP A 1089 18.46 -12.59 -37.92
CA ASP A 1089 17.08 -12.39 -37.48
C ASP A 1089 16.98 -11.30 -36.40
N VAL A 1090 17.81 -11.37 -35.34
CA VAL A 1090 17.80 -10.39 -34.24
C VAL A 1090 18.38 -9.03 -34.61
N LYS A 1091 19.13 -8.94 -35.72
CA LYS A 1091 19.69 -7.68 -36.25
C LYS A 1091 18.82 -7.03 -37.33
N GLY A 1092 17.58 -7.50 -37.49
CA GLY A 1092 16.54 -6.81 -38.26
C GLY A 1092 15.97 -7.59 -39.45
N GLN A 1093 16.34 -8.87 -39.65
CA GLN A 1093 15.70 -9.69 -40.70
C GLN A 1093 14.35 -10.31 -40.26
N ALA A 1094 14.12 -10.49 -38.96
CA ALA A 1094 12.87 -11.07 -38.45
C ALA A 1094 11.85 -10.00 -38.05
N GLY A 1095 10.57 -10.25 -38.36
CA GLY A 1095 9.45 -9.43 -37.87
C GLY A 1095 9.14 -9.61 -36.37
N ASP A 1096 9.60 -10.72 -35.77
CA ASP A 1096 9.51 -10.99 -34.33
C ASP A 1096 10.81 -11.67 -33.83
N THR A 1097 11.63 -10.92 -33.12
CA THR A 1097 12.92 -11.37 -32.60
C THR A 1097 12.78 -12.35 -31.44
N ARG A 1098 11.67 -12.31 -30.69
CA ARG A 1098 11.41 -13.24 -29.57
C ARG A 1098 11.04 -14.62 -30.12
N TYR A 1099 10.21 -14.66 -31.15
CA TYR A 1099 9.90 -15.90 -31.85
C TYR A 1099 11.14 -16.50 -32.53
N ALA A 1100 12.00 -15.67 -33.12
CA ALA A 1100 13.26 -16.13 -33.72
C ALA A 1100 14.18 -16.81 -32.68
N LEU A 1101 14.30 -16.24 -31.47
CA LEU A 1101 15.05 -16.82 -30.36
C LEU A 1101 14.45 -18.15 -29.85
N GLU A 1102 13.14 -18.22 -29.63
CA GLU A 1102 12.48 -19.46 -29.19
C GLU A 1102 12.65 -20.58 -30.25
N ARG A 1103 12.49 -20.24 -31.53
CA ARG A 1103 12.70 -21.16 -32.66
C ARG A 1103 14.15 -21.65 -32.72
N ALA A 1104 15.13 -20.76 -32.59
CA ALA A 1104 16.53 -21.12 -32.65
C ALA A 1104 16.96 -22.01 -31.46
N VAL A 1105 16.50 -21.71 -30.24
CA VAL A 1105 16.77 -22.56 -29.06
C VAL A 1105 16.22 -23.98 -29.26
N LEU A 1106 15.00 -24.11 -29.78
CA LEU A 1106 14.40 -25.40 -30.10
C LEU A 1106 15.16 -26.15 -31.20
N ALA A 1107 15.55 -25.46 -32.27
CA ALA A 1107 16.27 -26.04 -33.39
C ALA A 1107 17.69 -26.50 -33.00
N ILE A 1108 18.42 -25.68 -32.24
CA ILE A 1108 19.77 -26.00 -31.74
C ILE A 1108 19.72 -27.20 -30.79
N ALA A 1109 18.77 -27.23 -29.86
CA ALA A 1109 18.60 -28.37 -28.95
C ALA A 1109 18.20 -29.66 -29.70
N ALA A 1110 17.42 -29.56 -30.77
CA ALA A 1110 17.03 -30.69 -31.60
C ALA A 1110 18.18 -31.28 -32.44
N GLU A 1111 19.14 -30.46 -32.89
CA GLU A 1111 20.32 -30.94 -33.62
C GLU A 1111 21.24 -31.83 -32.75
N ARG A 1112 21.26 -31.60 -31.44
CA ARG A 1112 21.97 -32.46 -30.47
C ARG A 1112 21.27 -33.80 -30.24
N ALA A 1113 19.95 -33.87 -30.44
CA ALA A 1113 19.15 -35.07 -30.18
C ALA A 1113 19.14 -36.06 -31.37
N LYS A 1114 19.71 -35.69 -32.52
CA LYS A 1114 19.86 -36.55 -33.68
C LYS A 1114 21.14 -37.40 -33.52
N PRO A 1115 21.06 -38.74 -33.59
CA PRO A 1115 22.20 -39.62 -33.41
C PRO A 1115 23.29 -39.42 -34.47
#